data_AF-A0A222WRF1-F1
#
_entry.id   AF-A0A222WRF1-F1
#
_cell.length_a   1.000
_cell.length_b   1.000
_cell.length_c   1.000
_cell.angle_alpha   90.00
_cell.angle_beta   90.00
_cell.angle_gamma   90.00
#
_symmetry.space_group_name_H-M   'P 1'
#
loop_
_entity.id
_entity.type
_entity.pdbx_description
1 polymer ?
#
loop_
_entity_poly.entity_id
_entity_poly.type
_entity_poly.pdbx_seq_one_letter_code
_entity_poly.pdbx_strand_id
1 'polypeptide(L)'
;MRILIGSPVHQKPEILSLFLQALERLDSPDVLPDYLFVDDNDNLTSSKWLVDFANRLPGRVLPLLTGLQQAEDRIDENIHHWPPALVWKVAGFKNRLIEYALQHHYDALFLVDSDLVLHSRTLCRLIETEKDIVSEIFWTRWQPDGALLPQVWVSDEYNLFHREEGEVLSAEERAHRELHFIHQLHIPGLYEVGGLGACTLIRRRALEAGVHFGKIKNVSYWGEDRHFSIRAAAYGFPLFVDTHYPAMHLYREADRIKAEQLLSTLNYFTSSAANTDHPEHLAHAEHPDASNHFLSYNPSTPSRTPKFSEPGIPDHLRESAVFARYITDSFVVPQAFSGPRQSELHTPAASKPKLTLSMTVYNEADRKLRDVLLSHREYIDEAVIIDDGSHDGSGELCRELLKGIPLRLIRNETASIANEVELRKQQWRETVASSPEWILNMDADEMFESRFAQEVHSLLAGTKADTICFRLYDMWSSTHYRDDDYWQAHRYYRPFLIRYKEGFSYKWKEQSLRCGRFPENVLDLPSEISNYRVQHWGWYTPAIRAAKLERYQLLDPNARYGWKEQYESILDPNPRLTLWVDQDSKKVRDEPASEHEGIHHNTTSDVARIASVQVVGNPEPEINEEAKDTFYEQGEAQEKGVEQEKGVEQGVKCQLCGSSEIGVFHRYEHFTLLGCGSCGLVFRNDVDRIQPEDMIAEIYNVKWAAMQDSAAASTYEEHALFGVMLLDMFSPGKGNLLEIGSGTGEFIHAALQSGWNAMGIEPSVDSRAYAKDKYDVDLLPGYWNGKIETDDLPQEPEKLEEDTDLSLDNQYEAVACWHVLEHIADPIAFLMDLREQLLPDGTLYITVPNKNSFTNEAYGAYSPLFTEENHLYHYSEHTLALLLAKSGLRPVALFTRQLSSGLDALLEAHPLYGELDFTEQMGLLAKLQGEKRGHELCCVARAI
;
A
#
# COMPACT_ATOMS: atom_id res chain seq x y z
N MET A 1 -27.88 -22.74 -20.72
CA MET A 1 -27.36 -21.94 -21.85
C MET A 1 -26.37 -22.81 -22.62
N ARG A 2 -26.34 -22.76 -23.96
CA ARG A 2 -25.41 -23.54 -24.79
C ARG A 2 -24.33 -22.63 -25.35
N ILE A 3 -23.07 -22.89 -25.01
CA ILE A 3 -21.95 -22.01 -25.34
C ILE A 3 -20.96 -22.74 -26.24
N LEU A 4 -20.49 -22.04 -27.26
CA LEU A 4 -19.39 -22.47 -28.10
C LEU A 4 -18.12 -21.73 -27.68
N ILE A 5 -17.07 -22.43 -27.28
CA ILE A 5 -15.73 -21.85 -27.13
C ILE A 5 -15.01 -22.03 -28.45
N GLY A 6 -14.66 -20.92 -29.09
CA GLY A 6 -14.05 -20.88 -30.41
C GLY A 6 -12.64 -20.29 -30.37
N SER A 7 -11.68 -20.93 -31.05
CA SER A 7 -10.31 -20.41 -31.14
C SER A 7 -9.64 -20.72 -32.47
N PRO A 8 -9.08 -19.71 -33.17
CA PRO A 8 -8.07 -19.93 -34.19
C PRO A 8 -6.74 -20.35 -33.55
N VAL A 9 -6.13 -21.41 -34.07
CA VAL A 9 -4.94 -22.02 -33.46
C VAL A 9 -3.79 -22.08 -34.45
N HIS A 10 -2.74 -21.32 -34.14
CA HIS A 10 -1.42 -21.40 -34.78
C HIS A 10 -0.36 -21.15 -33.68
N GLN A 11 0.10 -22.22 -33.02
CA GLN A 11 0.92 -22.11 -31.82
C GLN A 11 2.04 -23.15 -31.75
N LYS A 12 3.10 -22.81 -31.00
CA LYS A 12 4.13 -23.78 -30.59
C LYS A 12 3.49 -24.81 -29.64
N PRO A 13 3.89 -26.10 -29.69
CA PRO A 13 3.27 -27.15 -28.87
C PRO A 13 3.24 -26.82 -27.37
N GLU A 14 4.27 -26.14 -26.88
CA GLU A 14 4.44 -25.79 -25.47
C GLU A 14 3.37 -24.78 -25.02
N ILE A 15 3.12 -23.74 -25.81
CA ILE A 15 2.08 -22.72 -25.54
C ILE A 15 0.70 -23.36 -25.65
N LEU A 16 0.46 -24.11 -26.74
CA LEU A 16 -0.83 -24.75 -26.98
C LEU A 16 -1.20 -25.73 -25.86
N SER A 17 -0.23 -26.46 -25.30
CA SER A 17 -0.48 -27.38 -24.20
C SER A 17 -1.06 -26.70 -22.95
N LEU A 18 -0.62 -25.46 -22.66
CA LEU A 18 -1.05 -24.68 -21.51
C LEU A 18 -2.46 -24.12 -21.72
N PHE A 19 -2.73 -23.59 -22.92
CA PHE A 19 -4.06 -23.15 -23.33
C PHE A 19 -5.09 -24.27 -23.21
N LEU A 20 -4.80 -25.45 -23.75
CA LEU A 20 -5.70 -26.61 -23.69
C LEU A 20 -5.93 -27.09 -22.24
N GLN A 21 -4.90 -27.10 -21.40
CA GLN A 21 -5.05 -27.42 -19.98
C GLN A 21 -5.93 -26.41 -19.24
N ALA A 22 -5.84 -25.12 -19.58
CA ALA A 22 -6.70 -24.09 -19.00
C ALA A 22 -8.18 -24.31 -19.39
N LEU A 23 -8.43 -24.64 -20.65
CA LEU A 23 -9.80 -24.92 -21.15
C LEU A 23 -10.45 -26.14 -20.49
N GLU A 24 -9.67 -27.17 -20.16
CA GLU A 24 -10.16 -28.37 -19.44
C GLU A 24 -10.63 -28.07 -18.01
N ARG A 25 -10.14 -26.97 -17.44
CA ARG A 25 -10.37 -26.59 -16.04
C ARG A 25 -11.43 -25.50 -15.86
N LEU A 26 -12.04 -25.03 -16.95
CA LEU A 26 -13.11 -24.06 -16.86
C LEU A 26 -14.27 -24.67 -16.06
N ASP A 27 -14.58 -24.05 -14.93
CA ASP A 27 -15.71 -24.37 -14.09
C ASP A 27 -16.96 -23.74 -14.71
N SER A 28 -17.99 -24.57 -14.87
CA SER A 28 -19.28 -24.11 -15.35
C SER A 28 -20.38 -25.11 -14.98
N PRO A 29 -20.85 -25.08 -13.72
CA PRO A 29 -21.78 -26.08 -13.20
C PRO A 29 -23.11 -26.08 -13.96
N ASP A 30 -23.52 -24.92 -14.49
CA ASP A 30 -24.81 -24.74 -15.17
C ASP A 30 -24.71 -24.75 -16.71
N VAL A 31 -23.49 -24.79 -17.28
CA VAL A 31 -23.26 -24.74 -18.72
C VAL A 31 -22.08 -25.62 -19.12
N LEU A 32 -22.32 -26.67 -19.89
CA LEU A 32 -21.23 -27.44 -20.52
C LEU A 32 -20.90 -26.81 -21.88
N PRO A 33 -19.69 -26.26 -22.09
CA PRO A 33 -19.31 -25.69 -23.39
C PRO A 33 -18.97 -26.77 -24.41
N ASP A 34 -19.31 -26.51 -25.67
CA ASP A 34 -18.73 -27.19 -26.83
C ASP A 34 -17.51 -26.41 -27.31
N TYR A 35 -16.53 -27.08 -27.92
CA TYR A 35 -15.29 -26.47 -28.41
C TYR A 35 -15.17 -26.60 -29.92
N LEU A 36 -14.75 -25.54 -30.61
CA LEU A 36 -14.46 -25.56 -32.04
C LEU A 36 -13.17 -24.80 -32.34
N PHE A 37 -12.19 -25.51 -32.90
CA PHE A 37 -10.90 -24.95 -33.24
C PHE A 37 -10.72 -24.82 -34.75
N VAL A 38 -10.05 -23.75 -35.18
CA VAL A 38 -9.50 -23.64 -36.53
C VAL A 38 -8.03 -24.00 -36.48
N ASP A 39 -7.66 -25.14 -37.03
CA ASP A 39 -6.26 -25.60 -37.08
C ASP A 39 -5.55 -24.94 -38.25
N ASP A 40 -4.75 -23.93 -37.95
CA ASP A 40 -3.87 -23.21 -38.88
C ASP A 40 -2.39 -23.48 -38.59
N ASN A 41 -2.07 -24.52 -37.80
CA ASN A 41 -0.69 -24.83 -37.41
C ASN A 41 0.14 -25.36 -38.58
N ASP A 42 1.39 -24.89 -38.68
CA ASP A 42 2.40 -25.51 -39.54
C ASP A 42 3.16 -26.65 -38.81
N ASN A 43 3.03 -26.71 -37.48
CA ASN A 43 3.64 -27.73 -36.65
C ASN A 43 2.70 -28.93 -36.46
N LEU A 44 3.10 -30.09 -36.99
CA LEU A 44 2.34 -31.35 -36.88
C LEU A 44 2.06 -31.78 -35.43
N THR A 45 2.96 -31.45 -34.50
CA THR A 45 2.77 -31.74 -33.08
C THR A 45 1.61 -30.91 -32.54
N SER A 46 1.56 -29.60 -32.81
CA SER A 46 0.46 -28.73 -32.37
C SER A 46 -0.90 -29.18 -32.91
N SER A 47 -0.97 -29.55 -34.20
CA SER A 47 -2.18 -30.15 -34.77
C SER A 47 -2.57 -31.46 -34.05
N LYS A 48 -1.59 -32.29 -33.68
CA LYS A 48 -1.85 -33.50 -32.90
C LYS A 48 -2.39 -33.21 -31.50
N TRP A 49 -1.91 -32.16 -30.81
CA TRP A 49 -2.45 -31.75 -29.50
C TRP A 49 -3.94 -31.40 -29.56
N LEU A 50 -4.41 -30.77 -30.64
CA LEU A 50 -5.84 -30.51 -30.84
C LEU A 50 -6.65 -31.80 -31.00
N VAL A 51 -6.11 -32.78 -31.75
CA VAL A 51 -6.74 -34.09 -31.91
C VAL A 51 -6.77 -34.85 -30.57
N ASP A 52 -5.67 -34.81 -29.82
CA ASP A 52 -5.58 -35.48 -28.51
C ASP A 52 -6.52 -34.83 -27.49
N PHE A 53 -6.68 -33.51 -27.50
CA PHE A 53 -7.70 -32.81 -26.71
C PHE A 53 -9.13 -33.21 -27.11
N ALA A 54 -9.41 -33.30 -28.40
CA ALA A 54 -10.70 -33.79 -28.88
C ALA A 54 -11.02 -35.21 -28.40
N ASN A 55 -10.01 -36.07 -28.35
CA ASN A 55 -10.13 -37.44 -27.84
C ASN A 55 -10.35 -37.51 -26.32
N ARG A 56 -9.81 -36.55 -25.55
CA ARG A 56 -9.99 -36.46 -24.09
C ARG A 56 -11.39 -35.98 -23.69
N LEU A 57 -12.06 -35.23 -24.57
CA LEU A 57 -13.39 -34.66 -24.34
C LEU A 57 -14.38 -35.12 -25.44
N PRO A 58 -14.67 -36.43 -25.53
CA PRO A 58 -15.46 -36.98 -26.63
C PRO A 58 -16.86 -36.37 -26.68
N GLY A 59 -17.28 -35.93 -27.86
CA GLY A 59 -18.60 -35.33 -28.10
C GLY A 59 -18.73 -33.86 -27.70
N ARG A 60 -17.71 -33.26 -27.07
CA ARG A 60 -17.67 -31.82 -26.74
C ARG A 60 -16.78 -31.01 -27.67
N VAL A 61 -15.74 -31.63 -28.22
CA VAL A 61 -14.89 -30.99 -29.22
C VAL A 61 -15.38 -31.36 -30.62
N LEU A 62 -15.77 -30.35 -31.37
CA LEU A 62 -16.32 -30.49 -32.71
C LEU A 62 -15.19 -30.73 -33.73
N PRO A 63 -15.50 -31.27 -34.93
CA PRO A 63 -14.49 -31.48 -35.96
C PRO A 63 -13.72 -30.20 -36.29
N LEU A 64 -12.39 -30.31 -36.29
CA LEU A 64 -11.49 -29.19 -36.54
C LEU A 64 -11.80 -28.55 -37.91
N LEU A 65 -11.84 -27.23 -37.93
CA LEU A 65 -11.89 -26.46 -39.17
C LEU A 65 -10.49 -26.33 -39.74
N THR A 66 -10.31 -26.64 -41.03
CA THR A 66 -9.03 -26.42 -41.70
C THR A 66 -8.72 -24.93 -41.83
N GLY A 67 -7.47 -24.54 -41.63
CA GLY A 67 -6.96 -23.21 -41.93
C GLY A 67 -7.17 -22.74 -43.38
N LEU A 68 -6.98 -21.46 -43.62
CA LEU A 68 -7.10 -20.84 -44.94
C LEU A 68 -5.71 -20.80 -45.59
N GLN A 69 -5.57 -21.28 -46.84
CA GLN A 69 -4.29 -21.25 -47.56
C GLN A 69 -3.97 -19.83 -48.03
N GLN A 70 -2.90 -19.23 -47.50
CA GLN A 70 -2.20 -18.07 -48.06
C GLN A 70 -0.71 -18.20 -47.74
N ALA A 71 0.12 -18.20 -48.79
CA ALA A 71 1.57 -18.32 -48.69
C ALA A 71 2.19 -16.93 -48.52
N GLU A 72 2.69 -16.60 -47.33
CA GLU A 72 3.51 -15.41 -47.12
C GLU A 72 4.59 -15.67 -46.07
N ASP A 73 5.82 -15.25 -46.38
CA ASP A 73 6.99 -15.32 -45.50
C ASP A 73 6.77 -14.37 -44.31
N ARG A 74 6.56 -14.93 -43.11
CA ARG A 74 6.45 -14.15 -41.88
C ARG A 74 7.85 -13.70 -41.45
N ILE A 75 8.07 -12.39 -41.37
CA ILE A 75 9.35 -11.77 -41.02
C ILE A 75 9.52 -11.74 -39.49
N ASP A 76 10.66 -12.27 -39.03
CA ASP A 76 11.39 -12.09 -37.74
C ASP A 76 10.59 -11.79 -36.44
N GLU A 77 10.82 -12.62 -35.40
CA GLU A 77 10.22 -12.51 -34.05
C GLU A 77 10.48 -11.15 -33.36
N ASN A 78 11.40 -10.33 -33.88
CA ASN A 78 11.77 -9.01 -33.33
C ASN A 78 11.04 -7.80 -33.94
N ILE A 79 10.17 -7.98 -34.95
CA ILE A 79 9.47 -6.86 -35.60
C ILE A 79 7.96 -7.14 -35.57
N HIS A 80 7.23 -6.47 -34.67
CA HIS A 80 5.77 -6.56 -34.54
C HIS A 80 5.01 -5.92 -35.71
N HIS A 81 5.17 -6.48 -36.91
CA HIS A 81 4.44 -6.05 -38.09
C HIS A 81 3.61 -7.21 -38.64
N TRP A 82 2.36 -7.29 -38.20
CA TRP A 82 1.37 -8.24 -38.73
C TRP A 82 0.92 -7.79 -40.13
N PRO A 83 1.22 -8.56 -41.18
CA PRO A 83 0.80 -8.20 -42.53
C PRO A 83 -0.73 -8.09 -42.60
N PRO A 84 -1.30 -7.12 -43.34
CA PRO A 84 -2.75 -7.01 -43.48
C PRO A 84 -3.44 -8.30 -43.92
N ALA A 85 -2.79 -9.11 -44.78
CA ALA A 85 -3.31 -10.40 -45.21
C ALA A 85 -3.57 -11.35 -44.02
N LEU A 86 -2.64 -11.41 -43.06
CA LEU A 86 -2.77 -12.23 -41.87
C LEU A 86 -3.93 -11.78 -40.96
N VAL A 87 -4.09 -10.47 -40.77
CA VAL A 87 -5.22 -9.89 -40.01
C VAL A 87 -6.56 -10.32 -40.61
N TRP A 88 -6.71 -10.20 -41.94
CA TRP A 88 -7.96 -10.57 -42.61
C TRP A 88 -8.17 -12.08 -42.69
N LYS A 89 -7.09 -12.88 -42.68
CA LYS A 89 -7.15 -14.33 -42.53
C LYS A 89 -7.73 -14.71 -41.16
N VAL A 90 -7.23 -14.10 -40.07
CA VAL A 90 -7.77 -14.30 -38.70
C VAL A 90 -9.22 -13.85 -38.60
N ALA A 91 -9.56 -12.70 -39.19
CA ALA A 91 -10.95 -12.25 -39.29
C ALA A 91 -11.85 -13.31 -39.97
N GLY A 92 -11.37 -13.95 -41.03
CA GLY A 92 -12.05 -15.05 -41.71
C GLY A 92 -12.29 -16.26 -40.79
N PHE A 93 -11.31 -16.60 -39.94
CA PHE A 93 -11.45 -17.66 -38.94
C PHE A 93 -12.51 -17.32 -37.88
N LYS A 94 -12.42 -16.14 -37.26
CA LYS A 94 -13.40 -15.67 -36.27
C LYS A 94 -14.82 -15.64 -36.86
N ASN A 95 -14.97 -15.23 -38.13
CA ASN A 95 -16.27 -15.24 -38.80
C ASN A 95 -16.83 -16.65 -39.04
N ARG A 96 -16.00 -17.64 -39.39
CA ARG A 96 -16.45 -19.04 -39.51
C ARG A 96 -16.94 -19.61 -38.19
N LEU A 97 -16.33 -19.20 -37.08
CA LEU A 97 -16.79 -19.57 -35.73
C LEU A 97 -18.15 -18.92 -35.40
N ILE A 98 -18.35 -17.66 -35.78
CA ILE A 98 -19.66 -16.97 -35.68
C ILE A 98 -20.73 -17.70 -36.52
N GLU A 99 -20.42 -18.00 -37.79
CA GLU A 99 -21.34 -18.70 -38.69
C GLU A 99 -21.75 -20.06 -38.12
N TYR A 100 -20.79 -20.80 -37.57
CA TYR A 100 -21.06 -22.08 -36.92
C TYR A 100 -21.97 -21.90 -35.70
N ALA A 101 -21.67 -20.94 -34.82
CA ALA A 101 -22.47 -20.66 -33.64
C ALA A 101 -23.94 -20.35 -34.01
N LEU A 102 -24.16 -19.58 -35.07
CA LEU A 102 -25.48 -19.24 -35.60
C LEU A 102 -26.19 -20.46 -36.22
N GLN A 103 -25.52 -21.19 -37.11
CA GLN A 103 -26.09 -22.36 -37.81
C GLN A 103 -26.52 -23.47 -36.84
N HIS A 104 -25.79 -23.64 -35.75
CA HIS A 104 -26.02 -24.68 -34.76
C HIS A 104 -26.76 -24.21 -33.51
N HIS A 105 -27.31 -22.99 -33.55
CA HIS A 105 -28.12 -22.42 -32.48
C HIS A 105 -27.42 -22.49 -31.11
N TYR A 106 -26.23 -21.88 -31.00
CA TYR A 106 -25.60 -21.57 -29.72
C TYR A 106 -26.14 -20.27 -29.12
N ASP A 107 -26.24 -20.19 -27.79
CA ASP A 107 -26.74 -19.02 -27.07
C ASP A 107 -25.64 -17.96 -26.88
N ALA A 108 -24.37 -18.37 -26.89
CA ALA A 108 -23.22 -17.49 -27.00
C ALA A 108 -22.01 -18.18 -27.63
N LEU A 109 -21.09 -17.36 -28.14
CA LEU A 109 -19.78 -17.73 -28.62
C LEU A 109 -18.73 -17.04 -27.72
N PHE A 110 -17.85 -17.81 -27.08
CA PHE A 110 -16.68 -17.29 -26.37
C PHE A 110 -15.44 -17.45 -27.25
N LEU A 111 -14.95 -16.34 -27.81
CA LEU A 111 -13.75 -16.31 -28.62
C LEU A 111 -12.52 -16.14 -27.72
N VAL A 112 -11.61 -17.11 -27.76
CA VAL A 112 -10.39 -17.09 -26.94
C VAL A 112 -9.19 -17.33 -27.83
N ASP A 113 -8.16 -16.50 -27.72
CA ASP A 113 -6.92 -16.71 -28.47
C ASP A 113 -6.11 -17.85 -27.82
N SER A 114 -5.36 -18.57 -28.64
CA SER A 114 -4.70 -19.84 -28.26
C SER A 114 -3.41 -19.67 -27.45
N ASP A 115 -3.08 -18.45 -27.05
CA ASP A 115 -1.97 -18.04 -26.19
C ASP A 115 -2.45 -17.46 -24.83
N LEU A 116 -3.71 -17.68 -24.46
CA LEU A 116 -4.26 -17.25 -23.17
C LEU A 116 -4.39 -18.40 -22.17
N VAL A 117 -4.03 -18.16 -20.92
CA VAL A 117 -4.34 -19.06 -19.79
C VAL A 117 -5.44 -18.42 -18.96
N LEU A 118 -6.61 -19.05 -18.96
CA LEU A 118 -7.82 -18.56 -18.30
C LEU A 118 -7.91 -19.05 -16.86
N HIS A 119 -8.54 -18.25 -16.00
CA HIS A 119 -8.99 -18.73 -14.69
C HIS A 119 -10.19 -19.67 -14.90
N SER A 120 -10.29 -20.71 -14.06
CA SER A 120 -11.44 -21.63 -14.03
C SER A 120 -12.80 -20.94 -14.01
N ARG A 121 -12.95 -19.81 -13.30
CA ARG A 121 -14.19 -19.05 -13.11
C ARG A 121 -14.46 -18.03 -14.22
N THR A 122 -13.52 -17.80 -15.15
CA THR A 122 -13.66 -16.79 -16.21
C THR A 122 -14.97 -16.98 -16.99
N LEU A 123 -15.27 -18.20 -17.45
CA LEU A 123 -16.48 -18.44 -18.24
C LEU A 123 -17.77 -18.16 -17.44
N CYS A 124 -17.88 -18.67 -16.21
CA CYS A 124 -19.01 -18.37 -15.33
C CYS A 124 -19.19 -16.88 -15.12
N ARG A 125 -18.10 -16.18 -14.80
CA ARG A 125 -18.12 -14.75 -14.54
C ARG A 125 -18.64 -13.96 -15.73
N LEU A 126 -18.13 -14.23 -16.94
CA LEU A 126 -18.58 -13.55 -18.15
C LEU A 126 -20.07 -13.81 -18.44
N ILE A 127 -20.57 -15.02 -18.15
CA ILE A 127 -22.01 -15.33 -18.26
C ILE A 127 -22.83 -14.54 -17.23
N GLU A 128 -22.36 -14.43 -15.99
CA GLU A 128 -23.04 -13.72 -14.89
C GLU A 128 -23.18 -12.21 -15.14
N THR A 129 -22.30 -11.60 -15.94
CA THR A 129 -22.34 -10.14 -16.22
C THR A 129 -23.60 -9.67 -16.96
N GLU A 130 -24.35 -10.60 -17.54
CA GLU A 130 -25.52 -10.34 -18.37
C GLU A 130 -25.30 -9.44 -19.61
N LYS A 131 -24.05 -9.17 -19.99
CA LYS A 131 -23.72 -8.33 -21.16
C LYS A 131 -23.76 -9.12 -22.47
N ASP A 132 -24.18 -8.47 -23.55
CA ASP A 132 -24.17 -9.09 -24.89
C ASP A 132 -22.77 -9.31 -25.44
N ILE A 133 -21.86 -8.38 -25.14
CA ILE A 133 -20.45 -8.45 -25.55
C ILE A 133 -19.61 -8.02 -24.37
N VAL A 134 -18.81 -8.95 -23.84
CA VAL A 134 -17.92 -8.72 -22.71
C VAL A 134 -16.61 -9.47 -22.89
N SER A 135 -15.49 -8.80 -22.64
CA SER A 135 -14.15 -9.37 -22.68
C SER A 135 -13.61 -9.56 -21.27
N GLU A 136 -12.89 -10.66 -21.02
CA GLU A 136 -12.06 -10.77 -19.81
C GLU A 136 -10.75 -10.02 -20.04
N ILE A 137 -10.34 -9.17 -19.08
CA ILE A 137 -9.10 -8.39 -19.19
C ILE A 137 -7.88 -9.32 -19.29
N PHE A 138 -6.92 -8.95 -20.15
CA PHE A 138 -5.56 -9.48 -20.07
C PHE A 138 -4.56 -8.39 -20.44
N TRP A 139 -3.33 -8.63 -20.00
CA TRP A 139 -2.29 -7.63 -20.01
C TRP A 139 -1.11 -8.08 -20.86
N THR A 140 -0.62 -7.21 -21.74
CA THR A 140 0.44 -7.55 -22.69
C THR A 140 1.59 -6.56 -22.60
N ARG A 141 2.82 -7.09 -22.60
CA ARG A 141 4.02 -6.27 -22.72
C ARG A 141 4.58 -6.37 -24.13
N TRP A 142 4.19 -5.46 -25.01
CA TRP A 142 4.58 -5.53 -26.43
C TRP A 142 6.10 -5.39 -26.62
N GLN A 143 6.79 -4.52 -25.87
CA GLN A 143 8.26 -4.37 -25.91
C GLN A 143 8.93 -4.99 -24.66
N PRO A 144 10.17 -5.53 -24.73
CA PRO A 144 10.84 -6.18 -23.59
C PRO A 144 10.82 -5.32 -22.31
N ASP A 145 11.01 -4.02 -22.49
CA ASP A 145 11.06 -2.94 -21.52
C ASP A 145 9.81 -2.04 -21.51
N GLY A 146 8.80 -2.36 -22.33
CA GLY A 146 7.58 -1.56 -22.44
C GLY A 146 6.65 -1.66 -21.25
N ALA A 147 5.69 -0.72 -21.17
CA ALA A 147 4.60 -0.79 -20.21
C ALA A 147 3.71 -2.02 -20.46
N LEU A 148 3.12 -2.52 -19.38
CA LEU A 148 2.10 -3.56 -19.45
C LEU A 148 0.77 -2.87 -19.80
N LEU A 149 0.19 -3.19 -20.95
CA LEU A 149 -1.00 -2.52 -21.47
C LEU A 149 -2.18 -3.49 -21.66
N PRO A 150 -3.43 -3.04 -21.45
CA PRO A 150 -4.61 -3.89 -21.54
C PRO A 150 -5.01 -4.16 -22.99
N GLN A 151 -5.67 -5.26 -23.32
CA GLN A 151 -6.15 -5.47 -24.70
C GLN A 151 -7.31 -4.53 -25.12
N VAL A 152 -7.94 -3.86 -24.17
CA VAL A 152 -9.11 -2.99 -24.37
C VAL A 152 -8.73 -1.52 -24.44
N TRP A 153 -9.60 -0.69 -25.02
CA TRP A 153 -9.36 0.75 -25.19
C TRP A 153 -10.64 1.59 -25.14
N VAL A 154 -10.47 2.90 -24.97
CA VAL A 154 -11.56 3.87 -24.82
C VAL A 154 -12.13 4.31 -26.16
N SER A 155 -11.29 4.63 -27.16
CA SER A 155 -11.76 5.07 -28.49
C SER A 155 -10.72 4.86 -29.60
N ASP A 156 -11.15 5.06 -30.86
CA ASP A 156 -10.26 5.19 -32.04
C ASP A 156 -9.21 4.06 -32.22
N GLU A 157 -7.98 4.42 -32.59
CA GLU A 157 -6.86 3.52 -32.87
C GLU A 157 -6.13 3.11 -31.59
N TYR A 158 -6.87 2.62 -30.59
CA TYR A 158 -6.35 2.22 -29.27
C TYR A 158 -6.00 3.40 -28.35
N ASN A 159 -6.89 4.39 -28.29
CA ASN A 159 -6.81 5.47 -27.34
C ASN A 159 -7.19 4.97 -25.93
N LEU A 160 -6.31 5.17 -24.94
CA LEU A 160 -6.52 4.74 -23.55
C LEU A 160 -7.08 5.87 -22.66
N PHE A 161 -7.54 6.99 -23.22
CA PHE A 161 -8.14 8.08 -22.47
C PHE A 161 -9.49 8.52 -23.02
N HIS A 162 -10.36 8.99 -22.13
CA HIS A 162 -11.61 9.67 -22.51
C HIS A 162 -11.34 11.09 -23.00
N ARG A 163 -12.05 11.46 -24.07
CA ARG A 163 -12.03 12.80 -24.64
C ARG A 163 -13.43 13.20 -25.10
N GLU A 164 -13.88 14.40 -24.74
CA GLU A 164 -15.16 14.96 -25.20
C GLU A 164 -15.05 15.53 -26.64
N GLU A 165 -16.19 15.69 -27.31
CA GLU A 165 -16.21 16.22 -28.67
C GLU A 165 -15.74 17.68 -28.69
N GLY A 166 -14.72 17.97 -29.50
CA GLY A 166 -14.09 19.29 -29.59
C GLY A 166 -13.08 19.60 -28.47
N GLU A 167 -12.89 18.69 -27.51
CA GLU A 167 -11.92 18.85 -26.44
C GLU A 167 -10.48 18.73 -26.96
N VAL A 168 -9.65 19.74 -26.67
CA VAL A 168 -8.23 19.75 -27.03
C VAL A 168 -7.41 19.47 -25.79
N LEU A 169 -7.04 18.20 -25.62
CA LEU A 169 -6.19 17.76 -24.52
C LEU A 169 -4.71 18.01 -24.82
N SER A 170 -4.02 18.61 -23.85
CA SER A 170 -2.56 18.65 -23.78
C SER A 170 -1.96 17.25 -23.67
N ALA A 171 -0.67 17.09 -23.98
CA ALA A 171 0.01 15.79 -23.84
C ALA A 171 0.00 15.28 -22.39
N GLU A 172 0.11 16.19 -21.41
CA GLU A 172 0.06 15.89 -19.99
C GLU A 172 -1.32 15.37 -19.56
N GLU A 173 -2.40 16.03 -20.00
CA GLU A 173 -3.77 15.59 -19.71
C GLU A 173 -4.09 14.24 -20.37
N ARG A 174 -3.57 13.98 -21.58
CA ARG A 174 -3.69 12.68 -22.24
C ARG A 174 -3.01 11.60 -21.39
N ALA A 175 -1.72 11.76 -21.12
CA ALA A 175 -0.96 10.79 -20.32
C ALA A 175 -1.61 10.55 -18.94
N HIS A 176 -2.14 11.60 -18.31
CA HIS A 176 -2.84 11.48 -17.04
C HIS A 176 -4.11 10.65 -17.15
N ARG A 177 -4.97 10.93 -18.14
CA ARG A 177 -6.21 10.18 -18.35
C ARG A 177 -5.94 8.73 -18.80
N GLU A 178 -4.85 8.49 -19.54
CA GLU A 178 -4.39 7.14 -19.88
C GLU A 178 -4.07 6.33 -18.62
N LEU A 179 -3.26 6.91 -17.73
CA LEU A 179 -2.92 6.27 -16.45
C LEU A 179 -4.16 6.03 -15.58
N HIS A 180 -5.10 6.97 -15.55
CA HIS A 180 -6.35 6.80 -14.81
C HIS A 180 -7.18 5.62 -15.33
N PHE A 181 -7.37 5.53 -16.65
CA PHE A 181 -8.10 4.41 -17.26
C PHE A 181 -7.38 3.07 -17.01
N ILE A 182 -6.06 3.03 -17.13
CA ILE A 182 -5.27 1.83 -16.81
C ILE A 182 -5.47 1.44 -15.34
N HIS A 183 -5.39 2.38 -14.40
CA HIS A 183 -5.58 2.12 -12.97
C HIS A 183 -6.99 1.60 -12.67
N GLN A 184 -8.01 2.17 -13.30
CA GLN A 184 -9.40 1.70 -13.17
C GLN A 184 -9.52 0.21 -13.53
N LEU A 185 -8.86 -0.24 -14.60
CA LEU A 185 -8.91 -1.64 -15.05
C LEU A 185 -8.18 -2.62 -14.11
N HIS A 186 -7.40 -2.15 -13.14
CA HIS A 186 -6.77 -3.02 -12.13
C HIS A 186 -7.68 -3.29 -10.93
N ILE A 187 -8.75 -2.51 -10.76
CA ILE A 187 -9.73 -2.71 -9.70
C ILE A 187 -10.75 -3.74 -10.21
N PRO A 188 -10.96 -4.87 -9.53
CA PRO A 188 -11.98 -5.86 -9.92
C PRO A 188 -13.35 -5.20 -10.11
N GLY A 189 -13.89 -5.31 -11.31
CA GLY A 189 -15.08 -4.59 -11.73
C GLY A 189 -15.52 -4.95 -13.14
N LEU A 190 -16.60 -4.29 -13.58
CA LEU A 190 -17.15 -4.39 -14.93
C LEU A 190 -17.22 -2.99 -15.51
N TYR A 191 -16.43 -2.71 -16.54
CA TYR A 191 -16.25 -1.38 -17.11
C TYR A 191 -16.68 -1.34 -18.58
N GLU A 192 -17.29 -0.24 -19.00
CA GLU A 192 -17.59 0.00 -20.41
C GLU A 192 -16.34 0.50 -21.14
N VAL A 193 -16.11 0.00 -22.35
CA VAL A 193 -14.95 0.32 -23.20
C VAL A 193 -15.40 0.62 -24.63
N GLY A 194 -14.60 1.36 -25.40
CA GLY A 194 -14.92 1.64 -26.81
C GLY A 194 -14.40 0.59 -27.79
N GLY A 195 -13.51 -0.29 -27.33
CA GLY A 195 -13.14 -1.48 -28.08
C GLY A 195 -12.46 -2.54 -27.23
N LEU A 196 -12.55 -3.76 -27.73
CA LEU A 196 -12.06 -4.97 -27.10
C LEU A 196 -11.49 -5.93 -28.15
N GLY A 197 -10.70 -6.90 -27.69
CA GLY A 197 -9.99 -7.86 -28.53
C GLY A 197 -10.29 -9.30 -28.14
N ALA A 198 -9.28 -10.16 -28.19
CA ALA A 198 -9.35 -11.55 -27.76
C ALA A 198 -10.03 -11.76 -26.39
N CYS A 199 -10.38 -13.01 -26.07
CA CYS A 199 -11.04 -13.39 -24.81
C CYS A 199 -12.42 -12.71 -24.64
N THR A 200 -13.29 -12.82 -25.65
CA THR A 200 -14.57 -12.10 -25.69
C THR A 200 -15.76 -13.05 -25.83
N LEU A 201 -16.71 -12.93 -24.91
CA LEU A 201 -18.01 -13.60 -24.94
C LEU A 201 -19.02 -12.74 -25.72
N ILE A 202 -19.61 -13.33 -26.75
CA ILE A 202 -20.60 -12.70 -27.63
C ILE A 202 -21.90 -13.50 -27.57
N ARG A 203 -22.97 -12.89 -27.10
CA ARG A 203 -24.28 -13.54 -27.00
C ARG A 203 -25.00 -13.58 -28.34
N ARG A 204 -25.92 -14.53 -28.46
CA ARG A 204 -26.75 -14.74 -29.65
C ARG A 204 -27.36 -13.45 -30.18
N ARG A 205 -27.87 -12.57 -29.30
CA ARG A 205 -28.48 -11.29 -29.70
C ARG A 205 -27.53 -10.44 -30.55
N ALA A 206 -26.27 -10.34 -30.17
CA ALA A 206 -25.25 -9.64 -30.94
C ALA A 206 -24.89 -10.41 -32.23
N LEU A 207 -24.72 -11.73 -32.16
CA LEU A 207 -24.44 -12.58 -33.33
C LEU A 207 -25.53 -12.45 -34.41
N GLU A 208 -26.80 -12.51 -34.03
CA GLU A 208 -27.97 -12.41 -34.92
C GLU A 208 -28.15 -11.01 -35.51
N ALA A 209 -27.69 -9.96 -34.80
CA ALA A 209 -27.62 -8.62 -35.35
C ALA A 209 -26.58 -8.48 -36.48
N GLY A 210 -25.70 -9.48 -36.65
CA GLY A 210 -24.73 -9.53 -37.72
C GLY A 210 -23.41 -8.85 -37.38
N VAL A 211 -23.00 -8.82 -36.10
CA VAL A 211 -21.62 -8.45 -35.75
C VAL A 211 -20.65 -9.47 -36.35
N HIS A 212 -19.54 -9.00 -36.91
CA HIS A 212 -18.51 -9.84 -37.54
C HIS A 212 -17.18 -9.09 -37.57
N PHE A 213 -16.08 -9.75 -37.94
CA PHE A 213 -14.71 -9.18 -37.94
C PHE A 213 -14.27 -8.65 -39.32
N GLY A 214 -15.17 -8.63 -40.29
CA GLY A 214 -14.86 -8.22 -41.66
C GLY A 214 -14.55 -6.73 -41.78
N LYS A 215 -13.70 -6.36 -42.74
CA LYS A 215 -13.32 -4.97 -43.01
C LYS A 215 -14.53 -4.11 -43.33
N ILE A 216 -14.63 -2.97 -42.67
CA ILE A 216 -15.57 -1.89 -43.01
C ILE A 216 -14.87 -1.01 -44.05
N LYS A 217 -15.44 -0.88 -45.25
CA LYS A 217 -14.78 -0.30 -46.42
C LYS A 217 -14.27 1.14 -46.22
N ASN A 218 -14.97 1.95 -45.43
CA ASN A 218 -14.68 3.36 -45.18
C ASN A 218 -14.03 3.62 -43.81
N VAL A 219 -13.59 2.59 -43.10
CA VAL A 219 -12.83 2.71 -41.85
C VAL A 219 -11.37 2.34 -42.16
N SER A 220 -10.44 3.22 -41.81
CA SER A 220 -9.01 3.08 -42.11
C SER A 220 -8.20 2.39 -41.02
N TYR A 221 -8.78 2.14 -39.85
CA TYR A 221 -8.07 1.51 -38.73
C TYR A 221 -7.56 0.12 -39.09
N TRP A 222 -6.39 -0.22 -38.54
CA TRP A 222 -5.77 -1.52 -38.69
C TRP A 222 -6.28 -2.50 -37.61
N GLY A 223 -6.40 -3.80 -37.91
CA GLY A 223 -6.84 -4.83 -36.96
C GLY A 223 -8.34 -5.16 -37.02
N GLU A 224 -8.68 -6.45 -37.03
CA GLU A 224 -10.03 -6.97 -37.22
C GLU A 224 -10.95 -6.70 -36.02
N ASP A 225 -10.40 -6.72 -34.80
CA ASP A 225 -11.14 -6.46 -33.56
C ASP A 225 -11.69 -5.03 -33.48
N ARG A 226 -10.99 -4.06 -34.09
CA ARG A 226 -11.49 -2.69 -34.22
C ARG A 226 -12.72 -2.62 -35.12
N HIS A 227 -12.69 -3.33 -36.24
CA HIS A 227 -13.84 -3.38 -37.15
C HIS A 227 -15.04 -4.11 -36.52
N PHE A 228 -14.79 -5.13 -35.70
CA PHE A 228 -15.83 -5.76 -34.90
C PHE A 228 -16.43 -4.77 -33.88
N SER A 229 -15.59 -4.12 -33.08
CA SER A 229 -16.01 -3.18 -32.03
C SER A 229 -16.85 -2.03 -32.58
N ILE A 230 -16.40 -1.41 -33.69
CA ILE A 230 -17.14 -0.32 -34.35
C ILE A 230 -18.49 -0.81 -34.87
N ARG A 231 -18.55 -2.02 -35.46
CA ARG A 231 -19.80 -2.58 -35.97
C ARG A 231 -20.78 -2.91 -34.85
N ALA A 232 -20.30 -3.47 -33.75
CA ALA A 232 -21.10 -3.76 -32.58
C ALA A 232 -21.71 -2.48 -31.98
N ALA A 233 -20.88 -1.45 -31.77
CA ALA A 233 -21.32 -0.15 -31.29
C ALA A 233 -22.36 0.49 -32.24
N ALA A 234 -22.12 0.41 -33.57
CA ALA A 234 -23.06 0.92 -34.58
C ALA A 234 -24.41 0.19 -34.60
N TYR A 235 -24.45 -1.08 -34.18
CA TYR A 235 -25.69 -1.84 -33.98
C TYR A 235 -26.32 -1.65 -32.60
N GLY A 236 -25.76 -0.79 -31.75
CA GLY A 236 -26.29 -0.47 -30.43
C GLY A 236 -25.88 -1.47 -29.34
N PHE A 237 -24.79 -2.21 -29.54
CA PHE A 237 -24.21 -3.08 -28.52
C PHE A 237 -23.04 -2.39 -27.83
N PRO A 238 -23.20 -1.92 -26.57
CA PRO A 238 -22.09 -1.46 -25.76
C PRO A 238 -21.10 -2.60 -25.48
N LEU A 239 -19.83 -2.25 -25.32
CA LEU A 239 -18.74 -3.19 -25.12
C LEU A 239 -18.27 -3.09 -23.67
N PHE A 240 -18.08 -4.23 -23.01
CA PHE A 240 -17.64 -4.28 -21.62
C PHE A 240 -16.36 -5.09 -21.46
N VAL A 241 -15.62 -4.76 -20.41
CA VAL A 241 -14.50 -5.55 -19.91
C VAL A 241 -14.75 -5.92 -18.44
N ASP A 242 -14.60 -7.20 -18.11
CA ASP A 242 -14.59 -7.67 -16.73
C ASP A 242 -13.13 -7.86 -16.27
N THR A 243 -12.84 -7.46 -15.03
CA THR A 243 -11.49 -7.46 -14.47
C THR A 243 -11.34 -8.34 -13.22
N HIS A 244 -12.33 -9.19 -12.91
CA HIS A 244 -12.31 -10.03 -11.71
C HIS A 244 -11.32 -11.19 -11.82
N TYR A 245 -11.15 -11.75 -13.02
CA TYR A 245 -10.30 -12.93 -13.22
C TYR A 245 -9.37 -12.77 -14.44
N PRO A 246 -8.43 -11.81 -14.39
CA PRO A 246 -7.59 -11.47 -15.53
C PRO A 246 -6.94 -12.70 -16.16
N ALA A 247 -7.07 -12.85 -17.48
CA ALA A 247 -6.39 -13.92 -18.20
C ALA A 247 -4.89 -13.60 -18.32
N MET A 248 -4.06 -14.64 -18.36
CA MET A 248 -2.62 -14.49 -18.54
C MET A 248 -2.24 -14.72 -20.01
N HIS A 249 -1.53 -13.77 -20.60
CA HIS A 249 -1.13 -13.82 -22.01
C HIS A 249 0.30 -14.35 -22.16
N LEU A 250 0.46 -15.44 -22.91
CA LEU A 250 1.72 -16.14 -23.15
C LEU A 250 2.52 -15.50 -24.29
N TYR A 251 2.83 -14.22 -24.13
CA TYR A 251 3.45 -13.43 -25.19
C TYR A 251 4.94 -13.74 -25.38
N ARG A 252 5.65 -14.07 -24.29
CA ARG A 252 7.08 -14.38 -24.28
C ARG A 252 7.38 -15.69 -23.55
N GLU A 253 8.59 -16.19 -23.74
CA GLU A 253 9.08 -17.40 -23.07
C GLU A 253 9.03 -17.29 -21.52
N ALA A 254 9.27 -16.10 -20.96
CA ALA A 254 9.14 -15.88 -19.52
C ALA A 254 7.71 -16.06 -19.01
N ASP A 255 6.70 -15.70 -19.82
CA ASP A 255 5.29 -15.84 -19.47
C ASP A 255 4.86 -17.31 -19.49
N ARG A 256 5.47 -18.11 -20.38
CA ARG A 256 5.31 -19.57 -20.42
C ARG A 256 5.78 -20.23 -19.13
N ILE A 257 6.96 -19.86 -18.60
CA ILE A 257 7.48 -20.43 -17.34
C ILE A 257 6.51 -20.14 -16.18
N LYS A 258 5.97 -18.92 -16.11
CA LYS A 258 4.95 -18.56 -15.12
C LYS A 258 3.69 -19.41 -15.26
N ALA A 259 3.25 -19.67 -16.50
CA ALA A 259 2.11 -20.53 -16.79
C ALA A 259 2.28 -21.97 -16.32
N GLU A 260 3.46 -22.55 -16.59
CA GLU A 260 3.79 -23.92 -16.19
C GLU A 260 3.79 -24.04 -14.66
N GLN A 261 4.33 -23.04 -13.96
CA GLN A 261 4.31 -22.98 -12.48
C GLN A 261 2.88 -22.83 -11.93
N LEU A 262 2.07 -21.97 -12.54
CA LEU A 262 0.67 -21.78 -12.18
C LEU A 262 -0.12 -23.09 -12.32
N LEU A 263 -0.07 -23.73 -13.49
CA LEU A 263 -0.82 -24.95 -13.75
C LEU A 263 -0.32 -26.13 -12.93
N SER A 264 0.99 -26.26 -12.69
CA SER A 264 1.53 -27.31 -11.81
C SER A 264 1.10 -27.12 -10.34
N THR A 265 1.14 -25.89 -9.83
CA THR A 265 0.68 -25.54 -8.48
C THR A 265 -0.79 -25.88 -8.32
N LEU A 266 -1.61 -25.52 -9.30
CA LEU A 266 -3.03 -25.81 -9.28
C LEU A 266 -3.34 -27.31 -9.41
N ASN A 267 -2.60 -28.05 -10.24
CA ASN A 267 -2.72 -29.51 -10.37
C ASN A 267 -2.30 -30.24 -9.08
N TYR A 268 -1.35 -29.68 -8.31
CA TYR A 268 -0.99 -30.19 -6.99
C TYR A 268 -2.15 -30.08 -5.99
N PHE A 269 -2.88 -28.95 -6.02
CA PHE A 269 -4.06 -28.77 -5.16
C PHE A 269 -5.21 -29.70 -5.52
N THR A 270 -5.46 -29.97 -6.81
CA THR A 270 -6.51 -30.90 -7.23
C THR A 270 -6.15 -32.37 -6.97
N SER A 271 -4.86 -32.73 -7.03
CA SER A 271 -4.40 -34.09 -6.74
C SER A 271 -4.29 -34.41 -5.24
N SER A 272 -4.00 -33.43 -4.37
CA SER A 272 -4.01 -33.66 -2.91
C SER A 272 -5.42 -33.82 -2.35
N ALA A 273 -6.43 -33.16 -2.94
CA ALA A 273 -7.84 -33.34 -2.61
C ALA A 273 -8.36 -34.75 -2.98
N ALA A 274 -7.81 -35.35 -4.05
CA ALA A 274 -8.21 -36.69 -4.52
C ALA A 274 -7.53 -37.86 -3.78
N ASN A 275 -6.51 -37.61 -2.95
CA ASN A 275 -5.69 -38.64 -2.27
C ASN A 275 -6.08 -38.90 -0.80
N THR A 276 -7.30 -38.55 -0.39
CA THR A 276 -7.79 -38.82 0.98
C THR A 276 -8.40 -40.21 1.18
N ASP A 277 -8.43 -41.07 0.16
CA ASP A 277 -8.79 -42.48 0.31
C ASP A 277 -7.54 -43.37 0.22
N HIS A 278 -6.98 -43.74 1.38
CA HIS A 278 -6.06 -44.89 1.47
C HIS A 278 -6.67 -46.06 2.27
N PRO A 279 -6.44 -47.31 1.83
CA PRO A 279 -7.18 -48.48 2.26
C PRO A 279 -6.54 -49.17 3.48
N GLU A 280 -7.33 -49.44 4.52
CA GLU A 280 -6.90 -50.26 5.64
C GLU A 280 -6.99 -51.76 5.31
N HIS A 281 -5.82 -52.39 5.19
CA HIS A 281 -5.64 -53.81 5.41
C HIS A 281 -5.62 -54.11 6.92
N LEU A 282 -6.54 -54.93 7.43
CA LEU A 282 -6.29 -55.75 8.62
C LEU A 282 -7.04 -57.08 8.54
N ALA A 283 -6.36 -58.12 9.01
CA ALA A 283 -6.61 -59.52 8.81
C ALA A 283 -7.52 -60.17 9.89
N HIS A 284 -8.26 -61.18 9.45
CA HIS A 284 -8.75 -62.38 10.15
C HIS A 284 -9.28 -62.31 11.60
N ALA A 285 -10.60 -62.52 11.74
CA ALA A 285 -11.19 -63.47 12.69
C ALA A 285 -12.54 -64.00 12.15
N GLU A 286 -12.79 -65.29 12.34
CA GLU A 286 -13.81 -66.13 11.71
C GLU A 286 -15.21 -66.05 12.39
N HIS A 287 -16.28 -66.00 11.56
CA HIS A 287 -17.62 -66.68 11.61
C HIS A 287 -18.47 -66.79 12.92
N PRO A 288 -19.81 -67.06 12.87
CA PRO A 288 -20.80 -66.93 11.77
C PRO A 288 -22.22 -66.39 12.18
N ASP A 289 -22.99 -66.04 11.14
CA ASP A 289 -24.45 -66.22 10.94
C ASP A 289 -25.56 -65.37 11.61
N ALA A 290 -26.59 -65.18 10.77
CA ALA A 290 -28.03 -65.04 11.02
C ALA A 290 -28.65 -63.70 11.50
N SER A 291 -29.10 -62.93 10.50
CA SER A 291 -30.50 -62.55 10.24
C SER A 291 -31.39 -61.85 11.31
N ASN A 292 -31.90 -60.70 10.86
CA ASN A 292 -33.29 -60.23 10.94
C ASN A 292 -33.89 -59.62 12.22
N HIS A 293 -34.53 -58.46 11.94
CA HIS A 293 -35.66 -57.79 12.59
C HIS A 293 -35.41 -56.80 13.73
N PHE A 294 -35.27 -55.54 13.30
CA PHE A 294 -36.13 -54.39 13.61
C PHE A 294 -36.93 -54.39 14.94
N LEU A 295 -36.62 -53.32 15.70
CA LEU A 295 -37.49 -52.49 16.55
C LEU A 295 -38.03 -53.09 17.86
N SER A 296 -37.37 -52.73 18.96
CA SER A 296 -37.81 -51.61 19.83
C SER A 296 -37.16 -51.75 21.21
N TYR A 297 -36.50 -50.69 21.71
CA TYR A 297 -36.39 -50.44 23.15
C TYR A 297 -35.98 -48.97 23.39
N ASN A 298 -36.73 -48.30 24.27
CA ASN A 298 -36.46 -47.00 24.91
C ASN A 298 -35.20 -47.13 25.82
N PRO A 299 -34.46 -46.07 26.23
CA PRO A 299 -35.01 -44.88 26.93
C PRO A 299 -34.18 -43.55 26.85
N SER A 300 -34.81 -42.46 27.30
CA SER A 300 -34.28 -41.28 28.05
C SER A 300 -33.00 -40.51 27.63
N THR A 301 -33.04 -39.18 27.91
CA THR A 301 -31.98 -38.13 27.90
C THR A 301 -31.68 -37.42 26.56
N PRO A 302 -31.27 -36.12 26.58
CA PRO A 302 -32.06 -35.04 25.98
C PRO A 302 -31.47 -34.45 24.69
N SER A 303 -32.38 -33.97 23.84
CA SER A 303 -32.27 -32.81 22.95
C SER A 303 -30.95 -32.60 22.17
N ARG A 304 -30.93 -33.12 20.93
CA ARG A 304 -30.04 -32.66 19.85
C ARG A 304 -30.48 -31.29 19.31
N THR A 305 -29.53 -30.38 19.19
CA THR A 305 -29.40 -29.45 18.04
C THR A 305 -28.09 -29.77 17.30
N PRO A 306 -28.01 -29.48 15.98
CA PRO A 306 -27.25 -30.29 15.02
C PRO A 306 -25.77 -29.91 14.91
N LYS A 307 -24.95 -30.90 14.51
CA LYS A 307 -23.54 -30.70 14.12
C LYS A 307 -23.45 -29.68 12.98
N PHE A 308 -22.75 -28.58 13.20
CA PHE A 308 -22.16 -27.79 12.12
C PHE A 308 -20.86 -28.46 11.69
N SER A 309 -20.87 -29.08 10.52
CA SER A 309 -19.66 -29.32 9.73
C SER A 309 -19.20 -27.97 9.17
N GLU A 310 -17.98 -27.55 9.49
CA GLU A 310 -17.37 -26.37 8.86
C GLU A 310 -17.33 -26.55 7.33
N PRO A 311 -17.66 -25.52 6.54
CA PRO A 311 -17.43 -25.54 5.10
C PRO A 311 -15.94 -25.27 4.85
N GLY A 312 -15.24 -26.21 4.20
CA GLY A 312 -13.91 -25.95 3.67
C GLY A 312 -13.93 -24.70 2.78
N ILE A 313 -12.85 -23.90 2.82
CA ILE A 313 -12.67 -22.75 1.92
C ILE A 313 -12.96 -23.24 0.49
N PRO A 314 -13.97 -22.68 -0.19
CA PRO A 314 -14.32 -23.12 -1.54
C PRO A 314 -13.10 -23.05 -2.46
N ASP A 315 -12.86 -24.10 -3.25
CA ASP A 315 -11.67 -24.23 -4.10
C ASP A 315 -11.46 -23.01 -5.01
N HIS A 316 -12.54 -22.37 -5.45
CA HIS A 316 -12.49 -21.16 -6.27
C HIS A 316 -11.78 -19.98 -5.57
N LEU A 317 -11.90 -19.81 -4.24
CA LEU A 317 -11.21 -18.72 -3.52
C LEU A 317 -9.68 -18.96 -3.44
N ARG A 318 -9.26 -20.24 -3.36
CA ARG A 318 -7.85 -20.62 -3.39
C ARG A 318 -7.25 -20.42 -4.78
N GLU A 319 -7.97 -20.84 -5.81
CA GLU A 319 -7.56 -20.63 -7.20
C GLU A 319 -7.44 -19.14 -7.51
N SER A 320 -8.38 -18.30 -7.05
CA SER A 320 -8.32 -16.85 -7.22
C SER A 320 -7.13 -16.21 -6.52
N ALA A 321 -6.78 -16.65 -5.31
CA ALA A 321 -5.58 -16.16 -4.63
C ALA A 321 -4.28 -16.55 -5.36
N VAL A 322 -4.23 -17.76 -5.93
CA VAL A 322 -3.08 -18.23 -6.73
C VAL A 322 -3.00 -17.47 -8.05
N PHE A 323 -4.10 -17.34 -8.78
CA PHE A 323 -4.16 -16.57 -10.02
C PHE A 323 -3.78 -15.11 -9.77
N ALA A 324 -4.36 -14.49 -8.74
CA ALA A 324 -4.01 -13.15 -8.29
C ALA A 324 -2.51 -13.07 -8.04
N ARG A 325 -1.89 -14.01 -7.32
CA ARG A 325 -0.43 -14.03 -7.11
C ARG A 325 0.37 -13.97 -8.43
N TYR A 326 0.06 -14.80 -9.42
CA TYR A 326 0.82 -14.86 -10.69
C TYR A 326 0.53 -13.69 -11.63
N ILE A 327 -0.69 -13.13 -11.58
CA ILE A 327 -0.97 -11.85 -12.22
C ILE A 327 -0.24 -10.73 -11.45
N THR A 328 -0.17 -10.76 -10.11
CA THR A 328 0.50 -9.78 -9.23
C THR A 328 2.02 -9.87 -9.19
N ASP A 329 2.61 -10.99 -9.57
CA ASP A 329 4.03 -11.07 -9.94
C ASP A 329 4.31 -10.35 -11.29
N SER A 330 3.24 -9.86 -11.92
CA SER A 330 3.24 -8.88 -13.01
C SER A 330 2.77 -7.49 -12.55
N PHE A 331 2.37 -7.33 -11.27
CA PHE A 331 2.20 -6.06 -10.52
C PHE A 331 3.52 -5.62 -9.87
N VAL A 332 4.63 -5.88 -10.55
CA VAL A 332 5.66 -4.86 -10.61
C VAL A 332 5.08 -3.82 -11.56
N VAL A 333 4.55 -2.70 -11.01
CA VAL A 333 4.64 -1.40 -11.71
C VAL A 333 5.99 -1.43 -12.41
N PRO A 334 6.09 -1.28 -13.75
CA PRO A 334 7.34 -1.52 -14.45
C PRO A 334 8.49 -0.97 -13.64
N GLN A 335 9.54 -1.79 -13.54
CA GLN A 335 10.85 -1.46 -12.99
C GLN A 335 11.54 -0.31 -13.77
N ALA A 336 10.76 0.60 -14.35
CA ALA A 336 11.11 1.89 -14.90
C ALA A 336 11.03 3.01 -13.84
N PHE A 337 10.68 2.71 -12.58
CA PHE A 337 10.70 3.67 -11.45
C PHE A 337 11.29 3.14 -10.14
N SER A 338 12.03 2.03 -10.19
CA SER A 338 13.10 1.83 -9.23
C SER A 338 14.39 2.11 -9.99
N GLY A 339 15.12 3.16 -9.61
CA GLY A 339 16.51 3.34 -10.03
C GLY A 339 17.32 2.04 -9.84
N PRO A 340 18.44 1.88 -10.55
CA PRO A 340 19.18 0.63 -10.55
C PRO A 340 19.59 0.22 -9.13
N ARG A 341 19.60 -1.10 -8.89
CA ARG A 341 20.41 -1.70 -7.83
C ARG A 341 21.85 -1.19 -7.99
N GLN A 342 22.38 -0.50 -6.99
CA GLN A 342 23.82 -0.33 -6.82
C GLN A 342 24.33 -1.35 -5.81
N SER A 343 24.71 -2.53 -6.30
CA SER A 343 25.85 -3.27 -5.76
C SER A 343 26.21 -4.44 -6.68
N GLU A 344 26.78 -4.11 -7.83
CA GLU A 344 27.93 -4.83 -8.40
C GLU A 344 28.42 -4.02 -9.60
N LEU A 345 29.30 -3.06 -9.31
CA LEU A 345 30.36 -2.54 -10.18
C LEU A 345 31.10 -1.47 -9.38
N HIS A 346 32.34 -1.80 -8.99
CA HIS A 346 33.30 -0.78 -8.58
C HIS A 346 33.52 0.20 -9.73
N THR A 347 33.14 1.46 -9.55
CA THR A 347 33.66 2.60 -10.33
C THR A 347 33.54 3.91 -9.52
N PRO A 348 34.43 4.89 -9.70
CA PRO A 348 34.83 5.87 -8.67
C PRO A 348 33.83 7.02 -8.47
N ALA A 349 33.99 7.76 -7.37
CA ALA A 349 33.18 8.88 -6.91
C ALA A 349 32.67 9.81 -8.04
N ALA A 350 31.36 9.82 -8.29
CA ALA A 350 30.70 10.75 -9.20
C ALA A 350 30.47 12.11 -8.50
N SER A 351 30.75 13.19 -9.22
CA SER A 351 30.57 14.57 -8.74
C SER A 351 29.08 14.90 -8.50
N LYS A 352 28.80 15.62 -7.41
CA LYS A 352 27.49 16.24 -7.11
C LYS A 352 26.97 17.04 -8.33
N PRO A 353 25.82 16.70 -8.93
CA PRO A 353 25.24 17.47 -10.05
C PRO A 353 24.93 18.92 -9.65
N LYS A 354 25.21 19.90 -10.51
CA LYS A 354 24.92 21.32 -10.24
C LYS A 354 23.41 21.59 -10.38
N LEU A 355 22.79 22.15 -9.35
CA LEU A 355 21.38 22.50 -9.33
C LEU A 355 21.16 24.03 -9.36
N THR A 356 20.57 24.53 -10.44
CA THR A 356 20.26 25.96 -10.62
C THR A 356 18.78 26.23 -10.35
N LEU A 357 18.47 27.07 -9.36
CA LEU A 357 17.13 27.63 -9.16
C LEU A 357 16.83 28.66 -10.25
N SER A 358 15.67 28.54 -10.89
CA SER A 358 15.12 29.50 -11.82
C SER A 358 13.77 29.97 -11.28
N MET A 359 13.60 31.28 -11.09
CA MET A 359 12.40 31.84 -10.45
C MET A 359 12.01 33.20 -11.03
N THR A 360 10.70 33.50 -11.04
CA THR A 360 10.16 34.84 -11.29
C THR A 360 9.53 35.38 -10.02
N VAL A 361 9.72 36.67 -9.74
CA VAL A 361 9.23 37.33 -8.52
C VAL A 361 8.55 38.65 -8.89
N TYR A 362 7.39 38.92 -8.29
CA TYR A 362 6.69 40.20 -8.43
C TYR A 362 5.88 40.52 -7.16
N ASN A 363 6.36 41.46 -6.36
CA ASN A 363 5.72 41.91 -5.11
C ASN A 363 5.36 40.79 -4.12
N GLU A 364 6.36 40.00 -3.73
CA GLU A 364 6.23 38.85 -2.84
C GLU A 364 6.96 39.06 -1.49
N ALA A 365 7.52 40.25 -1.22
CA ALA A 365 8.35 40.52 -0.04
C ALA A 365 7.61 40.33 1.27
N ASP A 366 6.34 40.76 1.34
CA ASP A 366 5.47 40.66 2.51
C ASP A 366 4.66 39.34 2.55
N ARG A 367 5.01 38.36 1.69
CA ARG A 367 4.32 37.07 1.56
C ARG A 367 5.24 35.91 1.95
N LYS A 368 5.32 34.87 1.12
CA LYS A 368 6.05 33.63 1.39
C LYS A 368 7.45 33.57 0.80
N LEU A 369 7.88 34.62 0.09
CA LEU A 369 9.20 34.67 -0.57
C LEU A 369 10.37 34.39 0.38
N ARG A 370 10.32 34.90 1.62
CA ARG A 370 11.35 34.62 2.63
C ARG A 370 11.45 33.13 2.94
N ASP A 371 10.32 32.49 3.26
CA ASP A 371 10.25 31.07 3.61
C ASP A 371 10.69 30.18 2.42
N VAL A 372 10.21 30.52 1.22
CA VAL A 372 10.54 29.83 -0.03
C VAL A 372 12.05 29.88 -0.32
N LEU A 373 12.66 31.06 -0.24
CA LEU A 373 14.09 31.22 -0.50
C LEU A 373 14.96 30.55 0.56
N LEU A 374 14.56 30.58 1.84
CA LEU A 374 15.27 29.87 2.91
C LEU A 374 15.24 28.36 2.70
N SER A 375 14.09 27.81 2.30
CA SER A 375 13.95 26.38 1.98
C SER A 375 14.82 25.98 0.78
N HIS A 376 14.75 26.70 -0.33
CA HIS A 376 15.53 26.37 -1.53
C HIS A 376 17.04 26.56 -1.35
N ARG A 377 17.45 27.51 -0.51
CA ARG A 377 18.86 27.78 -0.21
C ARG A 377 19.60 26.55 0.32
N GLU A 378 18.92 25.61 0.96
CA GLU A 378 19.54 24.42 1.57
C GLU A 378 20.22 23.50 0.55
N TYR A 379 19.78 23.53 -0.71
CA TYR A 379 20.20 22.53 -1.70
C TYR A 379 20.54 23.08 -3.08
N ILE A 380 20.30 24.36 -3.38
CA ILE A 380 20.66 24.94 -4.68
C ILE A 380 22.13 25.39 -4.71
N ASP A 381 22.76 25.29 -5.87
CA ASP A 381 24.16 25.70 -6.08
C ASP A 381 24.26 27.08 -6.78
N GLU A 382 23.21 27.51 -7.46
CA GLU A 382 23.08 28.80 -8.13
C GLU A 382 21.61 29.21 -8.20
N ALA A 383 21.34 30.50 -8.30
CA ALA A 383 20.00 31.02 -8.58
C ALA A 383 20.02 32.04 -9.73
N VAL A 384 19.00 31.95 -10.58
CA VAL A 384 18.66 32.93 -11.62
C VAL A 384 17.24 33.41 -11.35
N ILE A 385 17.11 34.68 -11.01
CA ILE A 385 15.85 35.28 -10.57
C ILE A 385 15.52 36.47 -11.47
N ILE A 386 14.29 36.50 -11.99
CA ILE A 386 13.72 37.66 -12.67
C ILE A 386 12.78 38.38 -11.70
N ASP A 387 13.21 39.53 -11.19
CA ASP A 387 12.33 40.48 -10.51
C ASP A 387 11.57 41.28 -11.56
N ASP A 388 10.29 40.93 -11.77
CA ASP A 388 9.44 41.48 -12.82
C ASP A 388 8.84 42.84 -12.44
N GLY A 389 9.68 43.75 -11.92
CA GLY A 389 9.29 45.11 -11.57
C GLY A 389 8.67 45.27 -10.18
N SER A 390 9.14 44.52 -9.18
CA SER A 390 8.68 44.66 -7.79
C SER A 390 9.00 46.03 -7.20
N HIS A 391 8.09 46.53 -6.37
CA HIS A 391 8.18 47.82 -5.67
C HIS A 391 8.10 47.70 -4.13
N ASP A 392 8.02 46.47 -3.62
CA ASP A 392 7.94 46.14 -2.19
C ASP A 392 9.27 45.67 -1.57
N GLY A 393 10.37 45.72 -2.33
CA GLY A 393 11.67 45.23 -1.89
C GLY A 393 11.95 43.76 -2.17
N SER A 394 11.11 43.06 -2.94
CA SER A 394 11.30 41.64 -3.27
C SER A 394 12.69 41.32 -3.86
N GLY A 395 13.18 42.14 -4.79
CA GLY A 395 14.50 41.95 -5.40
C GLY A 395 15.65 42.13 -4.40
N GLU A 396 15.53 43.08 -3.48
CA GLU A 396 16.48 43.27 -2.38
C GLU A 396 16.48 42.07 -1.42
N LEU A 397 15.29 41.52 -1.09
CA LEU A 397 15.15 40.34 -0.25
C LEU A 397 15.80 39.10 -0.88
N CYS A 398 15.63 38.88 -2.19
CA CYS A 398 16.32 37.82 -2.94
C CYS A 398 17.85 37.93 -2.79
N ARG A 399 18.39 39.14 -2.94
CA ARG A 399 19.84 39.39 -2.82
C ARG A 399 20.36 39.16 -1.40
N GLU A 400 19.57 39.54 -0.39
CA GLU A 400 19.91 39.35 1.02
C GLU A 400 19.94 37.87 1.39
N LEU A 401 18.85 37.13 1.13
CA LEU A 401 18.69 35.74 1.57
C LEU A 401 19.56 34.75 0.79
N LEU A 402 19.89 35.05 -0.47
CA LEU A 402 20.78 34.20 -1.28
C LEU A 402 22.25 34.63 -1.22
N LYS A 403 22.63 35.51 -0.29
CA LYS A 403 24.03 35.91 -0.09
C LYS A 403 24.93 34.67 0.09
N GLY A 404 26.00 34.58 -0.69
CA GLY A 404 26.92 33.43 -0.68
C GLY A 404 26.57 32.30 -1.64
N ILE A 405 25.39 32.33 -2.28
CA ILE A 405 25.05 31.51 -3.44
C ILE A 405 25.22 32.40 -4.69
N PRO A 406 25.87 31.92 -5.78
CA PRO A 406 25.88 32.63 -7.06
C PRO A 406 24.46 33.01 -7.48
N LEU A 407 24.21 34.31 -7.62
CA LEU A 407 22.89 34.87 -7.94
C LEU A 407 22.98 35.77 -9.17
N ARG A 408 22.22 35.42 -10.21
CA ARG A 408 21.92 36.28 -11.35
C ARG A 408 20.52 36.86 -11.17
N LEU A 409 20.44 38.06 -10.60
CA LEU A 409 19.18 38.79 -10.40
C LEU A 409 19.00 39.83 -11.52
N ILE A 410 17.99 39.64 -12.35
CA ILE A 410 17.58 40.58 -13.41
C ILE A 410 16.35 41.33 -12.91
N ARG A 411 16.35 42.67 -13.03
CA ARG A 411 15.20 43.49 -12.66
C ARG A 411 14.60 44.14 -13.91
N ASN A 412 13.34 43.85 -14.17
CA ASN A 412 12.57 44.51 -15.21
C ASN A 412 12.06 45.86 -14.70
N GLU A 413 11.95 46.85 -15.59
CA GLU A 413 11.42 48.18 -15.24
C GLU A 413 9.89 48.18 -15.08
N THR A 414 9.20 47.32 -15.84
CA THR A 414 7.75 47.19 -15.87
C THR A 414 7.35 45.73 -15.83
N ALA A 415 6.32 45.41 -15.05
CA ALA A 415 5.81 44.06 -14.92
C ALA A 415 5.13 43.56 -16.20
N SER A 416 5.44 42.32 -16.59
CA SER A 416 4.94 41.64 -17.78
C SER A 416 3.62 40.89 -17.52
N ILE A 417 2.73 41.49 -16.72
CA ILE A 417 1.50 40.86 -16.19
C ILE A 417 0.57 40.33 -17.31
N ALA A 418 0.56 40.98 -18.47
CA ALA A 418 -0.28 40.62 -19.61
C ALA A 418 0.41 39.69 -20.63
N ASN A 419 1.68 39.34 -20.43
CA ASN A 419 2.47 38.56 -21.38
C ASN A 419 3.46 37.62 -20.66
N GLU A 420 2.89 36.62 -20.00
CA GLU A 420 3.60 35.62 -19.19
C GLU A 420 4.64 34.83 -20.01
N VAL A 421 4.35 34.51 -21.28
CA VAL A 421 5.27 33.73 -22.14
C VAL A 421 6.57 34.46 -22.41
N GLU A 422 6.56 35.78 -22.59
CA GLU A 422 7.80 36.53 -22.80
C GLU A 422 8.64 36.60 -21.52
N LEU A 423 7.98 36.70 -20.35
CA LEU A 423 8.65 36.60 -19.05
C LEU A 423 9.30 35.22 -18.86
N ARG A 424 8.56 34.12 -19.13
CA ARG A 424 9.10 32.75 -19.02
C ARG A 424 10.23 32.48 -20.03
N LYS A 425 10.13 33.02 -21.25
CA LYS A 425 11.22 32.96 -22.24
C LYS A 425 12.44 33.76 -21.79
N GLN A 426 12.27 34.93 -21.18
CA GLN A 426 13.37 35.69 -20.57
C GLN A 426 14.02 34.88 -19.44
N GLN A 427 13.23 34.39 -18.49
CA GLN A 427 13.66 33.53 -17.39
C GLN A 427 14.50 32.36 -17.93
N TRP A 428 14.01 31.66 -18.96
CA TRP A 428 14.69 30.56 -19.60
C TRP A 428 16.02 30.96 -20.24
N ARG A 429 16.05 32.04 -21.04
CA ARG A 429 17.29 32.52 -21.68
C ARG A 429 18.35 32.89 -20.65
N GLU A 430 17.96 33.58 -19.58
CA GLU A 430 18.88 33.98 -18.51
C GLU A 430 19.39 32.77 -17.72
N THR A 431 18.53 31.77 -17.51
CA THR A 431 18.88 30.49 -16.84
C THR A 431 19.85 29.69 -17.69
N VAL A 432 19.55 29.47 -18.97
CA VAL A 432 20.44 28.75 -19.90
C VAL A 432 21.80 29.46 -20.03
N ALA A 433 21.81 30.80 -20.01
CA ALA A 433 23.04 31.57 -20.06
C ALA A 433 23.92 31.46 -18.80
N SER A 434 23.44 30.83 -17.71
CA SER A 434 24.28 30.47 -16.55
C SER A 434 24.92 29.09 -16.65
N SER A 435 24.72 28.40 -17.79
CA SER A 435 25.18 27.04 -18.05
C SER A 435 24.73 26.06 -16.96
N PRO A 436 23.41 25.83 -16.82
CA PRO A 436 22.87 24.93 -15.81
C PRO A 436 23.11 23.47 -16.23
N GLU A 437 23.29 22.59 -15.25
CA GLU A 437 23.21 21.14 -15.47
C GLU A 437 21.77 20.67 -15.22
N TRP A 438 21.26 20.92 -14.01
CA TRP A 438 19.85 20.78 -13.66
C TRP A 438 19.21 22.13 -13.41
N ILE A 439 17.99 22.31 -13.92
CA ILE A 439 17.16 23.49 -13.71
C ILE A 439 15.99 23.10 -12.81
N LEU A 440 15.91 23.74 -11.65
CA LEU A 440 14.75 23.71 -10.77
C LEU A 440 13.93 24.98 -11.02
N ASN A 441 12.71 24.87 -11.55
CA ASN A 441 11.88 26.03 -11.85
C ASN A 441 10.71 26.15 -10.86
N MET A 442 10.79 27.16 -10.00
CA MET A 442 9.86 27.41 -8.89
C MET A 442 9.25 28.79 -8.99
N ASP A 443 7.98 28.91 -8.65
CA ASP A 443 7.37 30.21 -8.40
C ASP A 443 7.69 30.70 -6.98
N ALA A 444 7.57 32.00 -6.76
CA ALA A 444 7.93 32.67 -5.49
C ALA A 444 7.06 32.27 -4.28
N ASP A 445 5.99 31.52 -4.52
CA ASP A 445 5.05 30.99 -3.54
C ASP A 445 5.05 29.45 -3.48
N GLU A 446 6.06 28.77 -4.04
CA GLU A 446 6.17 27.31 -4.04
C GLU A 446 7.38 26.83 -3.24
N MET A 447 7.21 25.81 -2.40
CA MET A 447 8.31 25.16 -1.67
C MET A 447 8.09 23.66 -1.56
N PHE A 448 9.16 22.86 -1.43
CA PHE A 448 9.04 21.43 -1.22
C PHE A 448 8.83 21.09 0.26
N GLU A 449 8.31 19.90 0.52
CA GLU A 449 8.37 19.28 1.87
C GLU A 449 9.83 19.14 2.36
N SER A 450 10.03 19.14 3.68
CA SER A 450 11.35 19.33 4.30
C SER A 450 12.40 18.29 3.90
N ARG A 451 12.01 17.01 3.73
CA ARG A 451 12.94 15.94 3.34
C ARG A 451 13.58 16.13 1.96
N PHE A 452 12.97 16.94 1.07
CA PHE A 452 13.49 17.13 -0.28
C PHE A 452 14.91 17.70 -0.28
N ALA A 453 15.22 18.62 0.64
CA ALA A 453 16.53 19.25 0.76
C ALA A 453 17.66 18.24 1.01
N GLN A 454 17.37 17.15 1.73
CA GLN A 454 18.35 16.15 2.13
C GLN A 454 18.65 15.14 1.01
N GLU A 455 17.70 14.94 0.09
CA GLU A 455 17.72 13.80 -0.84
C GLU A 455 17.83 14.22 -2.32
N VAL A 456 17.60 15.49 -2.65
CA VAL A 456 17.57 15.95 -4.06
C VAL A 456 18.85 15.65 -4.83
N HIS A 457 20.04 15.82 -4.25
CA HIS A 457 21.30 15.54 -4.98
C HIS A 457 21.51 14.05 -5.27
N SER A 458 21.03 13.18 -4.38
CA SER A 458 21.02 11.74 -4.59
C SER A 458 20.02 11.36 -5.69
N LEU A 459 18.84 12.01 -5.69
CA LEU A 459 17.84 11.87 -6.75
C LEU A 459 18.43 12.24 -8.13
N LEU A 460 19.06 13.41 -8.25
CA LEU A 460 19.64 13.91 -9.50
C LEU A 460 20.80 13.05 -10.01
N ALA A 461 21.61 12.49 -9.10
CA ALA A 461 22.74 11.63 -9.46
C ALA A 461 22.32 10.22 -9.88
N GLY A 462 21.26 9.68 -9.28
CA GLY A 462 20.79 8.31 -9.50
C GLY A 462 19.82 8.13 -10.66
N THR A 463 19.16 9.20 -11.10
CA THR A 463 18.15 9.13 -12.16
C THR A 463 18.76 9.04 -13.57
N LYS A 464 18.12 8.21 -14.42
CA LYS A 464 18.36 8.18 -15.87
C LYS A 464 17.45 9.14 -16.64
N ALA A 465 16.46 9.72 -15.96
CA ALA A 465 15.56 10.68 -16.56
C ALA A 465 16.23 12.04 -16.74
N ASP A 466 15.67 12.80 -17.66
CA ASP A 466 16.02 14.17 -17.96
C ASP A 466 14.93 15.14 -17.48
N THR A 467 13.73 14.66 -17.14
CA THR A 467 12.65 15.47 -16.57
C THR A 467 12.05 14.78 -15.34
N ILE A 468 11.90 15.49 -14.22
CA ILE A 468 11.29 14.95 -12.99
C ILE A 468 10.04 15.76 -12.63
N CYS A 469 8.95 15.02 -12.38
CA CYS A 469 7.61 15.55 -12.11
C CYS A 469 7.18 15.32 -10.66
N PHE A 470 6.44 16.29 -10.11
CA PHE A 470 6.04 16.33 -8.71
C PHE A 470 4.56 16.71 -8.56
N ARG A 471 3.95 16.34 -7.43
CA ARG A 471 2.60 16.76 -7.06
C ARG A 471 2.63 18.10 -6.34
N LEU A 472 1.72 18.99 -6.71
CA LEU A 472 1.57 20.33 -6.14
C LEU A 472 0.27 20.44 -5.34
N TYR A 473 0.34 21.00 -4.13
CA TYR A 473 -0.78 21.09 -3.20
C TYR A 473 -1.14 22.56 -2.96
N ASP A 474 -2.35 22.94 -3.37
CA ASP A 474 -2.86 24.31 -3.22
C ASP A 474 -3.19 24.61 -1.75
N MET A 475 -2.24 25.21 -1.04
CA MET A 475 -2.37 25.54 0.37
C MET A 475 -3.43 26.62 0.56
N TRP A 476 -4.46 26.30 1.34
CA TRP A 476 -5.62 27.16 1.61
C TRP A 476 -5.55 27.85 2.97
N SER A 477 -4.67 27.34 3.85
CA SER A 477 -4.28 27.92 5.14
C SER A 477 -2.82 27.57 5.44
N SER A 478 -2.31 27.97 6.61
CA SER A 478 -0.98 27.56 7.10
C SER A 478 -0.83 26.05 7.29
N THR A 479 -1.93 25.31 7.39
CA THR A 479 -1.92 23.89 7.77
C THR A 479 -2.74 23.00 6.83
N HIS A 480 -3.54 23.56 5.92
CA HIS A 480 -4.43 22.77 5.07
C HIS A 480 -4.28 23.17 3.60
N TYR A 481 -4.42 22.18 2.72
CA TYR A 481 -4.63 22.39 1.29
C TYR A 481 -6.08 22.13 0.91
N ARG A 482 -6.52 22.64 -0.23
CA ARG A 482 -7.87 22.41 -0.74
C ARG A 482 -7.90 21.15 -1.61
N ASP A 483 -8.90 20.30 -1.38
CA ASP A 483 -9.17 19.10 -2.17
C ASP A 483 -10.67 18.99 -2.37
N ASP A 484 -11.18 19.38 -3.54
CA ASP A 484 -12.58 19.22 -3.93
C ASP A 484 -12.72 19.07 -5.46
N ASP A 485 -13.94 19.13 -5.99
CA ASP A 485 -14.22 18.92 -7.41
C ASP A 485 -13.49 19.91 -8.32
N TYR A 486 -13.16 21.12 -7.82
CA TYR A 486 -12.51 22.18 -8.60
C TYR A 486 -11.02 22.35 -8.27
N TRP A 487 -10.57 21.82 -7.14
CA TRP A 487 -9.22 22.02 -6.60
C TRP A 487 -8.52 20.68 -6.38
N GLN A 488 -7.92 20.15 -7.46
CA GLN A 488 -7.32 18.81 -7.48
C GLN A 488 -5.85 18.82 -7.91
N ALA A 489 -5.14 19.96 -7.80
CA ALA A 489 -3.76 20.07 -8.29
C ALA A 489 -2.84 18.95 -7.76
N HIS A 490 -3.09 18.47 -6.54
CA HIS A 490 -2.35 17.41 -5.86
C HIS A 490 -2.54 16.01 -6.49
N ARG A 491 -3.54 15.83 -7.35
CA ARG A 491 -3.79 14.58 -8.09
C ARG A 491 -2.93 14.48 -9.35
N TYR A 492 -2.27 15.55 -9.76
CA TYR A 492 -1.51 15.63 -11.01
C TYR A 492 0.00 15.82 -10.76
N TYR A 493 0.82 15.19 -11.59
CA TYR A 493 2.28 15.35 -11.58
C TYR A 493 2.70 16.31 -12.69
N ARG A 494 3.51 17.32 -12.34
CA ARG A 494 3.96 18.37 -13.26
C ARG A 494 5.48 18.47 -13.24
N PRO A 495 6.17 18.85 -14.33
CA PRO A 495 7.63 18.97 -14.34
C PRO A 495 8.10 20.17 -13.49
N PHE A 496 9.01 19.94 -12.55
CA PHE A 496 9.71 21.01 -11.78
C PHE A 496 11.23 20.97 -11.97
N LEU A 497 11.78 19.80 -12.28
CA LEU A 497 13.22 19.60 -12.49
C LEU A 497 13.47 19.08 -13.90
N ILE A 498 14.44 19.68 -14.60
CA ILE A 498 14.91 19.19 -15.89
C ILE A 498 16.43 19.24 -15.99
N ARG A 499 17.02 18.26 -16.69
CA ARG A 499 18.42 18.24 -17.07
C ARG A 499 18.54 18.99 -18.39
N TYR A 500 19.32 20.07 -18.41
CA TYR A 500 19.49 20.86 -19.62
C TYR A 500 20.29 20.07 -20.68
N LYS A 501 19.66 19.84 -21.84
CA LYS A 501 20.30 19.24 -23.02
C LYS A 501 20.66 20.30 -24.05
N GLU A 502 21.95 20.46 -24.29
CA GLU A 502 22.46 21.25 -25.41
C GLU A 502 22.06 20.58 -26.74
N GLY A 503 21.55 21.36 -27.69
CA GLY A 503 21.10 20.87 -29.00
C GLY A 503 19.67 20.32 -29.04
N PHE A 504 18.98 20.16 -27.90
CA PHE A 504 17.55 19.89 -27.89
C PHE A 504 16.75 21.16 -28.27
N SER A 505 15.79 21.03 -29.18
CA SER A 505 14.97 22.15 -29.64
C SER A 505 13.79 22.36 -28.69
N TYR A 506 13.96 23.26 -27.71
CA TYR A 506 12.90 23.64 -26.77
C TYR A 506 11.85 24.53 -27.45
N LYS A 507 10.58 24.11 -27.38
CA LYS A 507 9.42 24.79 -27.99
C LYS A 507 8.54 25.38 -26.91
N TRP A 508 8.15 26.64 -27.05
CA TRP A 508 7.28 27.32 -26.10
C TRP A 508 5.85 27.34 -26.59
N LYS A 509 4.91 27.16 -25.67
CA LYS A 509 3.50 27.43 -25.91
C LYS A 509 3.28 28.94 -26.04
N GLU A 510 3.02 29.41 -27.25
CA GLU A 510 2.89 30.85 -27.58
C GLU A 510 1.54 31.43 -27.10
N GLN A 511 1.30 31.42 -25.78
CA GLN A 511 0.11 31.97 -25.13
C GLN A 511 0.48 33.06 -24.13
N SER A 512 -0.22 34.19 -24.16
CA SER A 512 0.07 35.34 -23.28
C SER A 512 -0.21 35.07 -21.79
N LEU A 513 -1.01 34.05 -21.48
CA LEU A 513 -1.32 33.58 -20.13
C LEU A 513 -1.30 32.04 -20.14
N ARG A 514 -0.88 31.41 -19.03
CA ARG A 514 -0.82 29.94 -18.88
C ARG A 514 0.01 29.23 -19.96
N CYS A 515 1.16 29.80 -20.30
CA CYS A 515 2.13 29.17 -21.19
C CYS A 515 2.87 27.97 -20.55
N GLY A 516 2.79 27.82 -19.22
CA GLY A 516 3.54 26.82 -18.46
C GLY A 516 4.92 27.34 -18.01
N ARG A 517 5.50 26.69 -17.00
CA ARG A 517 6.81 27.10 -16.43
C ARG A 517 8.00 26.70 -17.30
N PHE A 518 7.84 25.67 -18.13
CA PHE A 518 8.86 25.13 -19.02
C PHE A 518 8.40 25.18 -20.48
N PRO A 519 9.34 25.02 -21.44
CA PRO A 519 8.99 24.66 -22.81
C PRO A 519 8.04 23.45 -22.84
N GLU A 520 7.05 23.44 -23.74
CA GLU A 520 5.96 22.45 -23.74
C GLU A 520 6.45 21.02 -24.00
N ASN A 521 7.60 20.88 -24.65
CA ASN A 521 8.17 19.61 -25.08
C ASN A 521 9.24 19.04 -24.13
N VAL A 522 9.33 19.51 -22.88
CA VAL A 522 10.24 18.92 -21.88
C VAL A 522 9.84 17.50 -21.47
N LEU A 523 8.57 17.12 -21.64
CA LEU A 523 8.08 15.76 -21.40
C LEU A 523 8.37 14.79 -22.56
N ASP A 524 8.83 15.29 -23.71
CA ASP A 524 9.33 14.44 -24.81
C ASP A 524 10.71 13.84 -24.45
N LEU A 525 11.39 14.40 -23.44
CA LEU A 525 12.59 13.84 -22.85
C LEU A 525 12.22 12.70 -21.89
N PRO A 526 13.12 11.72 -21.66
CA PRO A 526 12.91 10.67 -20.66
C PRO A 526 12.48 11.28 -19.33
N SER A 527 11.28 10.93 -18.86
CA SER A 527 10.64 11.60 -17.74
C SER A 527 10.31 10.64 -16.61
N GLU A 528 10.29 11.22 -15.41
CA GLU A 528 10.16 10.49 -14.17
C GLU A 528 9.21 11.17 -13.18
N ILE A 529 8.38 10.42 -12.43
CA ILE A 529 7.58 10.94 -11.31
C ILE A 529 8.31 10.76 -9.99
N SER A 530 8.12 11.71 -9.07
CA SER A 530 8.73 11.70 -7.76
C SER A 530 7.69 11.80 -6.65
N ASN A 531 7.91 11.06 -5.56
CA ASN A 531 6.99 11.07 -4.41
C ASN A 531 7.11 12.33 -3.55
N TYR A 532 8.09 13.22 -3.78
CA TYR A 532 8.12 14.48 -3.05
C TYR A 532 6.96 15.39 -3.42
N ARG A 533 6.53 16.18 -2.44
CA ARG A 533 5.37 17.06 -2.55
C ARG A 533 5.79 18.52 -2.54
N VAL A 534 5.14 19.32 -3.38
CA VAL A 534 5.33 20.78 -3.46
C VAL A 534 4.12 21.46 -2.84
N GLN A 535 4.34 22.32 -1.85
CA GLN A 535 3.34 23.23 -1.32
C GLN A 535 3.26 24.47 -2.21
N HIS A 536 2.05 24.83 -2.62
CA HIS A 536 1.77 26.07 -3.36
C HIS A 536 0.98 27.02 -2.47
N TRP A 537 1.67 28.03 -1.98
CA TRP A 537 1.17 29.01 -1.03
C TRP A 537 0.38 30.13 -1.67
N GLY A 538 0.19 30.11 -2.99
CA GLY A 538 -0.53 31.13 -3.73
C GLY A 538 -2.00 31.32 -3.35
N TRP A 539 -2.57 30.54 -2.42
CA TRP A 539 -3.97 30.61 -2.03
C TRP A 539 -4.21 30.74 -0.52
N TYR A 540 -3.15 30.80 0.29
CA TYR A 540 -3.23 30.47 1.72
C TYR A 540 -3.97 31.50 2.59
N THR A 541 -4.22 32.72 2.10
CA THR A 541 -4.98 33.74 2.83
C THR A 541 -6.21 34.22 2.04
N PRO A 542 -7.28 34.65 2.73
CA PRO A 542 -8.43 35.29 2.08
C PRO A 542 -8.04 36.50 1.21
N ALA A 543 -7.10 37.33 1.68
CA ALA A 543 -6.66 38.53 0.96
C ALA A 543 -5.98 38.20 -0.37
N ILE A 544 -5.10 37.18 -0.39
CA ILE A 544 -4.45 36.72 -1.62
C ILE A 544 -5.48 36.16 -2.62
N ARG A 545 -6.45 35.36 -2.14
CA ARG A 545 -7.52 34.81 -2.98
C ARG A 545 -8.39 35.89 -3.60
N ALA A 546 -8.79 36.90 -2.82
CA ALA A 546 -9.58 38.03 -3.32
C ALA A 546 -8.82 38.81 -4.40
N ALA A 547 -7.53 39.10 -4.18
CA ALA A 547 -6.70 39.79 -5.17
C ALA A 547 -6.47 38.95 -6.44
N LYS A 548 -6.28 37.62 -6.31
CA LYS A 548 -6.16 36.71 -7.47
C LYS A 548 -7.47 36.66 -8.27
N LEU A 549 -8.63 36.60 -7.61
CA LEU A 549 -9.94 36.63 -8.28
C LEU A 549 -10.15 37.93 -9.06
N GLU A 550 -9.89 39.09 -8.44
CA GLU A 550 -10.01 40.39 -9.11
C GLU A 550 -9.12 40.45 -10.36
N ARG A 551 -7.88 39.96 -10.24
CA ARG A 551 -6.96 39.88 -11.38
C ARG A 551 -7.47 38.95 -12.48
N TYR A 552 -8.03 37.79 -12.16
CA TYR A 552 -8.61 36.89 -13.17
C TYR A 552 -9.84 37.48 -13.83
N GLN A 553 -10.70 38.16 -13.08
CA GLN A 553 -11.86 38.86 -13.64
C GLN A 553 -11.44 39.99 -14.59
N LEU A 554 -10.33 40.67 -14.31
CA LEU A 554 -9.79 41.71 -15.17
C LEU A 554 -9.14 41.16 -16.45
N LEU A 555 -8.32 40.10 -16.33
CA LEU A 555 -7.50 39.56 -17.42
C LEU A 555 -8.22 38.49 -18.26
N ASP A 556 -9.15 37.77 -17.67
CA ASP A 556 -9.93 36.70 -18.30
C ASP A 556 -11.41 36.75 -17.87
N PRO A 557 -12.14 37.85 -18.17
CA PRO A 557 -13.51 38.07 -17.67
C PRO A 557 -14.52 37.00 -18.10
N ASN A 558 -14.22 36.26 -19.17
CA ASN A 558 -15.09 35.20 -19.70
C ASN A 558 -14.54 33.79 -19.43
N ALA A 559 -13.52 33.66 -18.58
CA ALA A 559 -12.81 32.39 -18.33
C ALA A 559 -12.40 31.67 -19.62
N ARG A 560 -11.97 32.42 -20.64
CA ARG A 560 -11.58 31.88 -21.96
C ARG A 560 -10.36 30.97 -21.84
N TYR A 561 -9.47 31.28 -20.91
CA TYR A 561 -8.25 30.54 -20.73
C TYR A 561 -8.37 29.55 -19.57
N GLY A 562 -9.37 29.71 -18.69
CA GLY A 562 -9.44 29.06 -17.39
C GLY A 562 -10.74 28.33 -17.12
N TRP A 563 -10.81 27.69 -15.95
CA TRP A 563 -11.99 26.97 -15.56
C TRP A 563 -12.94 27.91 -14.81
N LYS A 564 -14.07 28.22 -15.42
CA LYS A 564 -15.03 29.20 -14.89
C LYS A 564 -15.52 28.83 -13.49
N GLU A 565 -15.92 27.57 -13.29
CA GLU A 565 -16.42 27.06 -12.01
C GLU A 565 -15.31 27.09 -10.94
N GLN A 566 -14.06 26.84 -11.34
CA GLN A 566 -12.90 27.02 -10.45
C GLN A 566 -12.72 28.49 -10.05
N TYR A 567 -12.88 29.44 -10.97
CA TYR A 567 -12.80 30.87 -10.65
C TYR A 567 -13.90 31.30 -9.68
N GLU A 568 -15.12 30.85 -9.93
CA GLU A 568 -16.28 31.12 -9.08
C GLU A 568 -16.11 30.52 -7.67
N SER A 569 -15.44 29.37 -7.54
CA SER A 569 -15.17 28.73 -6.26
C SER A 569 -13.99 29.33 -5.46
N ILE A 570 -13.22 30.29 -5.99
CA ILE A 570 -12.04 30.86 -5.29
C ILE A 570 -12.40 31.42 -3.91
N LEU A 571 -13.58 32.05 -3.79
CA LEU A 571 -14.09 32.65 -2.55
C LEU A 571 -15.22 31.85 -1.91
N ASP A 572 -15.31 30.56 -2.23
CA ASP A 572 -16.25 29.65 -1.58
C ASP A 572 -16.09 29.73 -0.04
N PRO A 573 -17.18 30.03 0.71
CA PRO A 573 -17.12 30.11 2.16
C PRO A 573 -16.92 28.74 2.84
N ASN A 574 -17.22 27.63 2.16
CA ASN A 574 -17.17 26.28 2.74
C ASN A 574 -16.38 25.28 1.85
N PRO A 575 -15.09 25.55 1.58
CA PRO A 575 -14.25 24.65 0.78
C PRO A 575 -13.95 23.36 1.55
N ARG A 576 -13.79 22.23 0.84
CA ARG A 576 -13.29 21.00 1.46
C ARG A 576 -11.76 21.11 1.63
N LEU A 577 -11.31 21.09 2.88
CA LEU A 577 -9.90 21.25 3.23
C LEU A 577 -9.35 19.96 3.82
N THR A 578 -8.13 19.64 3.42
CA THR A 578 -7.39 18.47 3.91
C THR A 578 -6.13 18.95 4.62
N LEU A 579 -5.84 18.36 5.78
CA LEU A 579 -4.66 18.72 6.58
C LEU A 579 -3.37 18.38 5.79
N TRP A 580 -2.49 19.37 5.65
CA TRP A 580 -1.13 19.15 5.20
C TRP A 580 -0.32 18.58 6.36
N VAL A 581 0.02 17.29 6.26
CA VAL A 581 0.94 16.63 7.18
C VAL A 581 2.29 16.52 6.49
N ASP A 582 3.27 17.29 7.00
CA ASP A 582 4.64 17.08 6.60
C ASP A 582 5.09 15.72 7.13
N GLN A 583 5.67 14.89 6.25
CA GLN A 583 6.10 13.53 6.60
C GLN A 583 7.26 13.54 7.62
N ASP A 584 7.80 14.72 7.93
CA ASP A 584 8.88 15.02 8.87
C ASP A 584 8.46 15.87 10.09
N SER A 585 7.18 16.06 10.38
CA SER A 585 6.68 16.92 11.48
C SER A 585 7.12 16.52 12.92
N LYS A 586 8.11 15.65 13.06
CA LYS A 586 8.77 15.26 14.33
C LYS A 586 9.89 16.19 14.78
N LYS A 587 10.05 17.35 14.15
CA LYS A 587 10.97 18.38 14.64
C LYS A 587 10.30 19.75 14.53
N VAL A 588 9.73 20.20 15.66
CA VAL A 588 9.66 21.59 16.18
C VAL A 588 8.42 21.72 17.08
N ARG A 589 8.58 21.31 18.33
CA ARG A 589 8.10 21.96 19.56
C ARG A 589 9.21 21.61 20.58
N ASP A 590 10.01 22.53 21.10
CA ASP A 590 9.66 23.81 21.69
C ASP A 590 10.67 24.90 21.32
N GLU A 591 10.19 26.12 21.07
CA GLU A 591 10.64 27.26 21.87
C GLU A 591 9.56 28.36 21.84
N PRO A 592 9.21 28.93 23.00
CA PRO A 592 8.01 29.75 23.15
C PRO A 592 8.26 31.21 22.78
N ALA A 593 7.20 31.87 22.30
CA ALA A 593 7.14 33.31 22.28
C ALA A 593 6.99 33.86 23.71
N SER A 594 7.90 34.74 24.14
CA SER A 594 7.55 35.80 25.08
C SER A 594 8.45 37.03 24.92
N GLU A 595 7.80 38.13 24.58
CA GLU A 595 7.95 39.51 25.09
C GLU A 595 9.33 40.00 25.55
N HIS A 596 9.82 41.05 24.86
CA HIS A 596 10.88 41.92 25.37
C HIS A 596 10.37 42.80 26.51
N GLU A 597 11.18 42.96 27.57
CA GLU A 597 11.59 44.29 28.03
C GLU A 597 12.85 44.24 28.94
N GLY A 598 13.78 45.18 28.72
CA GLY A 598 14.87 45.45 29.65
C GLY A 598 16.26 45.69 29.03
N ILE A 599 16.44 46.72 28.19
CA ILE A 599 17.78 47.21 27.86
C ILE A 599 18.17 48.33 28.84
N HIS A 600 19.10 48.04 29.73
CA HIS A 600 20.00 49.04 30.31
C HIS A 600 21.18 49.24 29.35
N HIS A 601 21.25 50.38 28.65
CA HIS A 601 22.54 50.91 28.19
C HIS A 601 22.60 52.43 28.32
N ASN A 602 23.52 52.88 29.16
CA ASN A 602 24.12 54.21 29.11
C ASN A 602 24.76 54.41 27.72
N THR A 603 24.28 55.38 26.93
CA THR A 603 24.99 56.63 26.57
C THR A 603 24.38 57.33 25.35
N THR A 604 23.96 58.59 25.58
CA THR A 604 23.98 59.77 24.67
C THR A 604 23.52 59.63 23.21
N SER A 605 22.38 60.22 22.83
CA SER A 605 22.21 61.65 22.47
C SER A 605 20.92 61.86 21.63
N ASP A 606 20.10 62.81 22.09
CA ASP A 606 19.34 63.81 21.32
C ASP A 606 18.40 63.41 20.14
N VAL A 607 17.08 63.53 20.37
CA VAL A 607 16.19 64.64 19.92
C VAL A 607 14.72 64.17 19.79
N ALA A 608 13.84 64.70 20.67
CA ALA A 608 12.48 65.29 20.47
C ALA A 608 11.52 64.73 19.36
N ARG A 609 10.18 64.61 19.46
CA ARG A 609 9.12 65.24 20.28
C ARG A 609 7.73 64.76 19.76
N ILE A 610 6.69 64.70 20.62
CA ILE A 610 5.24 65.01 20.37
C ILE A 610 4.43 63.97 19.52
N ALA A 611 3.18 63.54 19.77
CA ALA A 611 2.05 63.96 20.63
C ALA A 611 1.09 62.79 20.94
N SER A 612 0.42 62.94 22.07
CA SER A 612 -0.78 62.30 22.64
C SER A 612 -2.08 62.40 21.83
N VAL A 613 -3.00 61.43 21.96
CA VAL A 613 -4.45 61.62 22.21
C VAL A 613 -5.04 60.39 22.95
N GLN A 614 -5.73 60.64 24.07
CA GLN A 614 -6.51 59.70 24.90
C GLN A 614 -7.92 59.45 24.31
N VAL A 615 -8.64 58.42 24.81
CA VAL A 615 -9.95 58.55 25.52
C VAL A 615 -10.68 57.19 25.68
N VAL A 616 -10.84 56.77 26.95
CA VAL A 616 -12.05 56.21 27.65
C VAL A 616 -12.65 54.87 27.16
N GLY A 617 -13.01 53.86 27.98
CA GLY A 617 -12.98 53.65 29.43
C GLY A 617 -14.03 52.58 29.84
N ASN A 618 -13.59 51.59 30.66
CA ASN A 618 -14.30 50.76 31.69
C ASN A 618 -15.65 50.03 31.40
N PRO A 619 -16.07 49.06 32.26
CA PRO A 619 -15.35 48.27 33.28
C PRO A 619 -15.65 46.74 33.29
N GLU A 620 -14.87 46.01 34.09
CA GLU A 620 -15.08 44.62 34.58
C GLU A 620 -16.29 44.48 35.54
N PRO A 621 -16.54 43.25 36.05
CA PRO A 621 -16.13 43.02 37.45
C PRO A 621 -15.52 41.64 37.78
N GLU A 622 -14.43 41.70 38.58
CA GLU A 622 -14.12 41.02 39.87
C GLU A 622 -14.39 39.50 40.04
N ILE A 623 -13.36 38.65 40.12
CA ILE A 623 -12.50 38.26 41.29
C ILE A 623 -13.18 37.27 42.26
N ASN A 624 -12.58 36.08 42.43
CA ASN A 624 -12.13 35.64 43.75
C ASN A 624 -11.02 34.57 43.70
N GLU A 625 -9.90 34.88 44.36
CA GLU A 625 -8.76 34.02 44.67
C GLU A 625 -9.03 33.19 45.94
N GLU A 626 -8.37 32.04 46.06
CA GLU A 626 -7.86 31.38 47.29
C GLU A 626 -7.29 30.02 46.84
N ALA A 627 -6.09 29.52 47.17
CA ALA A 627 -5.03 29.95 48.07
C ALA A 627 -3.71 29.30 47.62
N LYS A 628 -2.60 30.01 47.82
CA LYS A 628 -1.23 29.48 47.86
C LYS A 628 -1.02 28.77 49.21
N ASP A 629 -0.20 27.73 49.27
CA ASP A 629 1.20 27.85 49.72
C ASP A 629 1.88 26.50 49.99
N THR A 630 3.20 26.51 49.83
CA THR A 630 4.24 25.69 50.50
C THR A 630 4.57 24.30 49.92
N PHE A 631 5.82 23.81 49.82
CA PHE A 631 7.13 24.21 50.36
C PHE A 631 8.28 23.76 49.40
N TYR A 632 9.38 24.51 49.45
CA TYR A 632 10.71 24.24 48.88
C TYR A 632 11.36 22.95 49.39
N GLU A 633 12.23 22.32 48.60
CA GLU A 633 13.62 22.07 49.01
C GLU A 633 14.56 21.76 47.82
N GLN A 634 15.69 22.46 47.82
CA GLN A 634 16.78 22.37 46.87
C GLN A 634 17.75 21.24 47.26
N GLY A 635 18.29 20.56 46.26
CA GLY A 635 19.50 19.74 46.38
C GLY A 635 20.39 19.92 45.15
N GLU A 636 21.36 20.82 45.26
CA GLU A 636 22.46 20.96 44.30
C GLU A 636 23.37 19.71 44.32
N ALA A 637 23.61 19.09 43.17
CA ALA A 637 24.73 18.17 42.98
C ALA A 637 25.29 18.26 41.56
N GLN A 638 26.30 19.13 41.42
CA GLN A 638 27.48 19.02 40.56
C GLN A 638 27.32 18.41 39.16
N GLU A 639 27.30 19.31 38.17
CA GLU A 639 27.80 19.07 36.82
C GLU A 639 29.22 18.46 36.88
N LYS A 640 29.33 17.19 36.48
CA LYS A 640 30.55 16.66 35.87
C LYS A 640 30.29 16.57 34.39
N GLY A 641 31.00 17.41 33.64
CA GLY A 641 31.05 17.33 32.18
C GLY A 641 31.41 15.91 31.74
N VAL A 642 30.55 15.34 30.92
CA VAL A 642 30.93 14.25 30.02
C VAL A 642 31.03 14.88 28.64
N GLU A 643 32.21 14.70 28.06
CA GLU A 643 32.62 15.21 26.77
C GLU A 643 31.68 14.76 25.65
N GLN A 644 31.63 15.59 24.61
CA GLN A 644 30.98 15.31 23.34
C GLN A 644 31.47 13.98 22.74
N GLU A 645 30.57 13.01 22.59
CA GLU A 645 30.74 11.94 21.60
C GLU A 645 29.84 12.20 20.38
N LYS A 646 30.48 12.68 19.30
CA LYS A 646 30.03 12.41 17.95
C LYS A 646 30.26 10.92 17.66
N GLY A 647 29.29 10.08 18.02
CA GLY A 647 29.24 8.68 17.62
C GLY A 647 28.04 8.46 16.71
N VAL A 648 28.27 8.12 15.44
CA VAL A 648 27.48 7.03 14.87
C VAL A 648 27.73 5.86 15.82
N GLU A 649 26.70 5.19 16.34
CA GLU A 649 26.88 3.93 17.07
C GLU A 649 27.51 2.90 16.12
N GLN A 650 28.82 2.99 15.92
CA GLN A 650 29.59 2.07 15.11
C GLN A 650 29.66 0.75 15.88
N GLY A 651 28.91 -0.25 15.43
CA GLY A 651 29.01 -1.61 15.94
C GLY A 651 27.69 -2.26 16.37
N VAL A 652 26.56 -1.54 16.38
CA VAL A 652 25.26 -2.14 16.71
C VAL A 652 24.85 -3.08 15.58
N LYS A 653 24.66 -4.36 15.93
CA LYS A 653 24.17 -5.39 15.03
C LYS A 653 22.72 -5.68 15.35
N CYS A 654 21.97 -6.07 14.33
CA CYS A 654 20.63 -6.60 14.53
C CYS A 654 20.71 -7.84 15.42
N GLN A 655 20.12 -7.80 16.62
CA GLN A 655 20.10 -8.95 17.52
C GLN A 655 19.39 -10.16 16.90
N LEU A 656 18.47 -9.90 15.96
CA LEU A 656 17.79 -10.95 15.23
C LEU A 656 18.65 -11.54 14.09
N CYS A 657 18.97 -10.78 13.04
CA CYS A 657 19.65 -11.34 11.85
C CYS A 657 21.18 -11.20 11.83
N GLY A 658 21.77 -10.48 12.78
CA GLY A 658 23.22 -10.23 12.86
C GLY A 658 23.76 -9.19 11.87
N SER A 659 22.90 -8.62 11.03
CA SER A 659 23.28 -7.59 10.05
C SER A 659 23.75 -6.31 10.73
N SER A 660 24.75 -5.66 10.14
CA SER A 660 25.21 -4.32 10.49
C SER A 660 24.48 -3.22 9.72
N GLU A 661 23.52 -3.57 8.86
CA GLU A 661 22.65 -2.61 8.15
C GLU A 661 21.60 -2.08 9.14
N ILE A 662 22.05 -1.28 10.11
CA ILE A 662 21.20 -0.65 11.12
C ILE A 662 21.12 0.83 10.82
N GLY A 663 19.89 1.31 10.61
CA GLY A 663 19.56 2.73 10.48
C GLY A 663 18.76 3.21 11.68
N VAL A 664 18.69 4.52 11.87
CA VAL A 664 17.74 5.10 12.83
C VAL A 664 16.34 5.01 12.22
N PHE A 665 15.43 4.29 12.87
CA PHE A 665 14.02 4.27 12.51
C PHE A 665 13.33 5.56 12.98
N HIS A 666 13.53 5.93 14.24
CA HIS A 666 12.98 7.16 14.79
C HIS A 666 13.68 7.62 16.08
N ARG A 667 13.74 8.94 16.36
CA ARG A 667 14.29 9.51 17.63
C ARG A 667 13.20 10.21 18.43
N TYR A 668 12.82 9.63 19.55
CA TYR A 668 11.94 10.24 20.54
C TYR A 668 12.75 11.03 21.58
N GLU A 669 12.05 11.77 22.43
CA GLU A 669 12.65 12.60 23.48
C GLU A 669 13.50 11.77 24.45
N HIS A 670 13.01 10.58 24.84
CA HIS A 670 13.65 9.73 25.84
C HIS A 670 14.36 8.50 25.27
N PHE A 671 14.19 8.18 23.98
CA PHE A 671 14.76 6.98 23.38
C PHE A 671 14.88 7.03 21.85
N THR A 672 15.70 6.15 21.27
CA THR A 672 15.82 6.02 19.82
C THR A 672 15.46 4.61 19.37
N LEU A 673 14.57 4.51 18.38
CA LEU A 673 14.32 3.29 17.65
C LEU A 673 15.28 3.18 16.46
N LEU A 674 15.88 2.01 16.32
CA LEU A 674 16.71 1.58 15.22
C LEU A 674 15.94 0.59 14.34
N GLY A 675 16.20 0.61 13.04
CA GLY A 675 15.61 -0.29 12.05
C GLY A 675 16.68 -1.07 11.31
N CYS A 676 16.50 -2.39 11.21
CA CYS A 676 17.37 -3.24 10.44
C CYS A 676 16.96 -3.24 8.95
N GLY A 677 17.85 -2.81 8.06
CA GLY A 677 17.66 -2.79 6.62
C GLY A 677 17.54 -4.17 5.98
N SER A 678 18.09 -5.22 6.62
CA SER A 678 18.08 -6.58 6.06
C SER A 678 16.83 -7.38 6.42
N CYS A 679 16.41 -7.37 7.69
CA CYS A 679 15.25 -8.17 8.16
C CYS A 679 14.03 -7.33 8.56
N GLY A 680 14.15 -6.01 8.61
CA GLY A 680 13.04 -5.11 8.93
C GLY A 680 12.66 -4.99 10.41
N LEU A 681 13.39 -5.65 11.33
CA LEU A 681 13.17 -5.50 12.78
C LEU A 681 13.39 -4.05 13.21
N VAL A 682 12.50 -3.53 14.05
CA VAL A 682 12.68 -2.24 14.72
C VAL A 682 12.87 -2.50 16.21
N PHE A 683 13.86 -1.86 16.82
CA PHE A 683 14.25 -2.09 18.21
C PHE A 683 14.91 -0.85 18.82
N ARG A 684 14.90 -0.71 20.13
CA ARG A 684 15.56 0.42 20.82
C ARG A 684 17.08 0.39 20.68
N ASN A 685 17.74 1.54 20.69
CA ASN A 685 19.20 1.63 20.63
C ASN A 685 19.88 1.29 21.96
N ASP A 686 19.15 1.41 23.06
CA ASP A 686 19.63 1.27 24.43
C ASP A 686 19.14 -0.01 25.12
N VAL A 687 18.71 -1.02 24.35
CA VAL A 687 18.22 -2.30 24.89
C VAL A 687 19.22 -2.92 25.89
N ASP A 688 20.53 -2.83 25.60
CA ASP A 688 21.57 -3.39 26.46
C ASP A 688 21.77 -2.62 27.80
N ARG A 689 21.11 -1.46 27.97
CA ARG A 689 21.25 -0.57 29.14
C ARG A 689 20.02 -0.56 30.04
N ILE A 690 18.89 -1.08 29.58
CA ILE A 690 17.63 -1.09 30.32
C ILE A 690 17.65 -2.25 31.32
N GLN A 691 17.46 -1.94 32.60
CA GLN A 691 17.31 -2.95 33.66
C GLN A 691 15.82 -3.34 33.77
N PRO A 692 15.46 -4.63 33.71
CA PRO A 692 14.07 -5.09 33.80
C PRO A 692 13.31 -4.58 35.02
N GLU A 693 14.00 -4.41 36.16
CA GLU A 693 13.43 -4.01 37.44
C GLU A 693 12.91 -2.57 37.44
N ASP A 694 13.62 -1.66 36.76
CA ASP A 694 13.26 -0.24 36.67
C ASP A 694 12.04 -0.06 35.74
N MET A 695 11.97 -0.83 34.66
CA MET A 695 10.89 -0.80 33.68
C MET A 695 9.56 -1.32 34.26
N ILE A 696 9.59 -2.39 35.07
CA ILE A 696 8.40 -2.95 35.73
C ILE A 696 7.77 -1.97 36.73
N ALA A 697 8.60 -1.23 37.48
CA ALA A 697 8.14 -0.25 38.46
C ALA A 697 7.46 0.99 37.82
N GLU A 698 7.86 1.36 36.60
CA GLU A 698 7.26 2.47 35.85
C GLU A 698 5.94 2.06 35.16
N ILE A 699 5.86 0.86 34.57
CA ILE A 699 4.68 0.36 33.84
C ILE A 699 3.51 0.01 34.78
N TYR A 700 3.76 -0.72 35.87
CA TYR A 700 2.73 -1.36 36.69
C TYR A 700 2.57 -0.68 38.07
N ASN A 701 2.32 0.63 38.06
CA ASN A 701 2.08 1.42 39.27
C ASN A 701 0.59 1.42 39.71
N VAL A 702 0.30 1.95 40.91
CA VAL A 702 -1.06 2.07 41.48
C VAL A 702 -2.08 2.72 40.52
N LYS A 703 -1.66 3.58 39.58
CA LYS A 703 -2.56 4.17 38.57
C LYS A 703 -2.96 3.17 37.49
N TRP A 704 -2.09 2.22 37.13
CA TRP A 704 -2.41 1.12 36.20
C TRP A 704 -3.47 0.20 36.81
N ALA A 705 -3.31 -0.19 38.08
CA ALA A 705 -4.34 -0.94 38.82
C ALA A 705 -5.67 -0.18 38.93
N ALA A 706 -5.63 1.14 39.14
CA ALA A 706 -6.82 1.99 39.20
C ALA A 706 -7.50 2.23 37.83
N MET A 707 -6.75 2.20 36.71
CA MET A 707 -7.32 2.28 35.35
C MET A 707 -8.15 1.04 35.01
N GLN A 708 -7.86 -0.12 35.61
CA GLN A 708 -8.60 -1.36 35.36
C GLN A 708 -10.00 -1.39 35.98
N ASP A 709 -10.25 -0.66 37.06
CA ASP A 709 -11.58 -0.53 37.66
C ASP A 709 -12.54 0.37 36.82
N SER A 710 -12.03 1.09 35.82
CA SER A 710 -12.83 1.95 34.94
C SER A 710 -12.71 1.57 33.46
N ALA A 711 -13.83 1.29 32.79
CA ALA A 711 -14.02 1.11 31.33
C ALA A 711 -13.12 0.12 30.54
N ALA A 712 -11.92 -0.24 31.00
CA ALA A 712 -10.97 -1.15 30.35
C ALA A 712 -11.19 -2.63 30.70
N ALA A 713 -12.01 -2.94 31.72
CA ALA A 713 -12.30 -4.31 32.17
C ALA A 713 -12.80 -5.25 31.05
N SER A 714 -13.59 -4.73 30.09
CA SER A 714 -14.12 -5.55 28.99
C SER A 714 -13.04 -5.99 28.00
N THR A 715 -12.01 -5.19 27.77
CA THR A 715 -10.94 -5.53 26.83
C THR A 715 -10.07 -6.65 27.38
N TYR A 716 -9.68 -6.58 28.66
CA TYR A 716 -8.87 -7.63 29.29
C TYR A 716 -9.61 -8.96 29.41
N GLU A 717 -10.92 -8.95 29.68
CA GLU A 717 -11.76 -10.17 29.63
C GLU A 717 -11.81 -10.77 28.22
N GLU A 718 -11.92 -9.94 27.17
CA GLU A 718 -11.86 -10.41 25.78
C GLU A 718 -10.50 -11.02 25.40
N HIS A 719 -9.40 -10.51 25.95
CA HIS A 719 -8.07 -11.12 25.78
C HIS A 719 -7.97 -12.46 26.51
N ALA A 720 -8.43 -12.55 27.75
CA ALA A 720 -8.41 -13.78 28.53
C ALA A 720 -9.24 -14.89 27.86
N LEU A 721 -10.47 -14.57 27.41
CA LEU A 721 -11.33 -15.52 26.69
C LEU A 721 -10.71 -15.97 25.36
N PHE A 722 -10.11 -15.04 24.61
CA PHE A 722 -9.41 -15.39 23.37
C PHE A 722 -8.23 -16.32 23.64
N GLY A 723 -7.43 -16.06 24.68
CA GLY A 723 -6.34 -16.95 25.09
C GLY A 723 -6.83 -18.36 25.43
N VAL A 724 -7.93 -18.48 26.18
CA VAL A 724 -8.56 -19.78 26.48
C VAL A 724 -9.06 -20.48 25.21
N MET A 725 -9.64 -19.75 24.25
CA MET A 725 -10.03 -20.32 22.96
C MET A 725 -8.83 -20.88 22.18
N LEU A 726 -7.68 -20.21 22.23
CA LEU A 726 -6.45 -20.74 21.62
C LEU A 726 -5.99 -22.02 22.31
N LEU A 727 -6.03 -22.06 23.64
CA LEU A 727 -5.71 -23.25 24.43
C LEU A 727 -6.64 -24.42 24.08
N ASP A 728 -7.94 -24.19 24.00
CA ASP A 728 -8.91 -25.24 23.65
C ASP A 728 -8.72 -25.76 22.22
N MET A 729 -8.33 -24.89 21.28
CA MET A 729 -8.12 -25.25 19.88
C MET A 729 -6.81 -26.02 19.66
N PHE A 730 -5.72 -25.61 20.32
CA PHE A 730 -4.38 -26.11 20.03
C PHE A 730 -3.79 -27.03 21.11
N SER A 731 -4.36 -27.02 22.33
CA SER A 731 -4.00 -27.89 23.46
C SER A 731 -5.24 -28.47 24.17
N PRO A 732 -6.17 -29.18 23.48
CA PRO A 732 -7.43 -29.66 24.04
C PRO A 732 -7.27 -30.70 25.17
N GLY A 733 -6.08 -31.30 25.30
CA GLY A 733 -5.77 -32.28 26.33
C GLY A 733 -5.83 -31.72 27.77
N LYS A 734 -5.55 -30.41 27.91
CA LYS A 734 -5.41 -29.67 29.18
C LYS A 734 -4.39 -30.29 30.14
N GLY A 735 -3.70 -29.45 30.88
CA GLY A 735 -2.64 -29.89 31.78
C GLY A 735 -2.10 -28.73 32.61
N ASN A 736 -0.81 -28.74 32.85
CA ASN A 736 -0.10 -27.63 33.46
C ASN A 736 0.07 -26.50 32.44
N LEU A 737 -0.39 -25.30 32.82
CA LEU A 737 -0.22 -24.07 32.07
C LEU A 737 0.64 -23.11 32.88
N LEU A 738 1.65 -22.54 32.24
CA LEU A 738 2.40 -21.42 32.79
C LEU A 738 2.12 -20.16 31.99
N GLU A 739 1.74 -19.08 32.65
CA GLU A 739 1.74 -17.74 32.05
C GLU A 739 2.88 -16.90 32.63
N ILE A 740 3.62 -16.23 31.75
CA ILE A 740 4.63 -15.24 32.14
C ILE A 740 4.04 -13.86 31.87
N GLY A 741 4.11 -12.97 32.87
CA GLY A 741 3.54 -11.62 32.80
C GLY A 741 2.02 -11.64 32.92
N SER A 742 1.51 -12.30 33.97
CA SER A 742 0.06 -12.49 34.16
C SER A 742 -0.74 -11.22 34.42
N GLY A 743 -0.08 -10.08 34.66
CA GLY A 743 -0.74 -8.83 34.97
C GLY A 743 -1.71 -9.01 36.14
N THR A 744 -2.96 -8.66 35.93
CA THR A 744 -4.05 -8.75 36.92
C THR A 744 -4.73 -10.11 37.03
N GLY A 745 -4.24 -11.13 36.32
CA GLY A 745 -4.62 -12.52 36.52
C GLY A 745 -5.91 -12.99 35.83
N GLU A 746 -6.52 -12.19 34.95
CA GLU A 746 -7.74 -12.55 34.20
C GLU A 746 -7.59 -13.86 33.43
N PHE A 747 -6.45 -14.04 32.74
CA PHE A 747 -6.21 -15.22 31.92
C PHE A 747 -6.01 -16.47 32.77
N ILE A 748 -5.21 -16.40 33.85
CA ILE A 748 -5.08 -17.50 34.81
C ILE A 748 -6.43 -17.88 35.37
N HIS A 749 -7.24 -16.90 35.80
CA HIS A 749 -8.58 -17.17 36.29
C HIS A 749 -9.43 -17.89 35.24
N ALA A 750 -9.49 -17.39 34.00
CA ALA A 750 -10.25 -18.01 32.92
C ALA A 750 -9.75 -19.41 32.55
N ALA A 751 -8.43 -19.65 32.58
CA ALA A 751 -7.83 -20.94 32.33
C ALA A 751 -8.16 -21.95 33.43
N LEU A 752 -8.10 -21.55 34.70
CA LEU A 752 -8.51 -22.38 35.85
C LEU A 752 -10.00 -22.77 35.75
N GLN A 753 -10.88 -21.82 35.43
CA GLN A 753 -12.31 -22.10 35.19
C GLN A 753 -12.52 -23.05 34.01
N SER A 754 -11.61 -23.04 33.04
CA SER A 754 -11.62 -23.93 31.88
C SER A 754 -10.97 -25.29 32.13
N GLY A 755 -10.52 -25.56 33.36
CA GLY A 755 -9.98 -26.86 33.78
C GLY A 755 -8.48 -27.05 33.53
N TRP A 756 -7.73 -25.97 33.31
CA TRP A 756 -6.26 -26.01 33.32
C TRP A 756 -5.73 -26.00 34.75
N ASN A 757 -4.59 -26.66 34.98
CA ASN A 757 -3.78 -26.42 36.16
C ASN A 757 -2.84 -25.24 35.86
N ALA A 758 -3.31 -24.02 36.10
CA ALA A 758 -2.65 -22.82 35.63
C ALA A 758 -1.87 -22.10 36.75
N MET A 759 -0.66 -21.68 36.43
CA MET A 759 0.23 -20.89 37.27
C MET A 759 0.67 -19.64 36.52
N GLY A 760 0.72 -18.50 37.20
CA GLY A 760 1.12 -17.22 36.61
C GLY A 760 2.27 -16.58 37.37
N ILE A 761 3.23 -16.02 36.65
CA ILE A 761 4.35 -15.23 37.19
C ILE A 761 4.11 -13.77 36.86
N GLU A 762 4.10 -12.91 37.88
CA GLU A 762 3.86 -11.48 37.74
C GLU A 762 4.76 -10.70 38.71
N PRO A 763 5.62 -9.78 38.24
CA PRO A 763 6.53 -9.05 39.11
C PRO A 763 5.87 -7.90 39.90
N SER A 764 4.76 -7.32 39.46
CA SER A 764 4.10 -6.21 40.17
C SER A 764 3.33 -6.69 41.40
N VAL A 765 3.69 -6.13 42.57
CA VAL A 765 3.01 -6.40 43.84
C VAL A 765 1.52 -6.02 43.77
N ASP A 766 1.21 -4.89 43.14
CA ASP A 766 -0.14 -4.38 43.03
C ASP A 766 -1.01 -5.26 42.13
N SER A 767 -0.47 -5.70 40.99
CA SER A 767 -1.17 -6.61 40.07
C SER A 767 -1.49 -7.96 40.72
N ARG A 768 -0.53 -8.53 41.48
CA ARG A 768 -0.75 -9.75 42.26
C ARG A 768 -1.80 -9.57 43.35
N ALA A 769 -1.76 -8.45 44.07
CA ALA A 769 -2.75 -8.16 45.11
C ALA A 769 -4.16 -8.03 44.51
N TYR A 770 -4.30 -7.39 43.36
CA TYR A 770 -5.56 -7.31 42.63
C TYR A 770 -6.06 -8.68 42.15
N ALA A 771 -5.19 -9.51 41.57
CA ALA A 771 -5.54 -10.86 41.15
C ALA A 771 -6.07 -11.70 42.32
N LYS A 772 -5.45 -11.55 43.50
CA LYS A 772 -5.88 -12.22 44.72
C LYS A 772 -7.22 -11.70 45.25
N ASP A 773 -7.42 -10.38 45.30
CA ASP A 773 -8.66 -9.78 45.81
C ASP A 773 -9.86 -10.05 44.90
N LYS A 774 -9.68 -9.91 43.58
CA LYS A 774 -10.78 -9.98 42.60
C LYS A 774 -11.11 -11.39 42.14
N TYR A 775 -10.09 -12.21 41.87
CA TYR A 775 -10.26 -13.53 41.24
C TYR A 775 -9.90 -14.70 42.17
N ASP A 776 -9.42 -14.42 43.38
CA ASP A 776 -8.84 -15.40 44.32
C ASP A 776 -7.69 -16.22 43.69
N VAL A 777 -6.88 -15.56 42.86
CA VAL A 777 -5.73 -16.16 42.19
C VAL A 777 -4.43 -15.72 42.86
N ASP A 778 -3.65 -16.69 43.34
CA ASP A 778 -2.30 -16.46 43.88
C ASP A 778 -1.27 -16.52 42.74
N LEU A 779 -0.85 -15.34 42.26
CA LEU A 779 0.24 -15.21 41.30
C LEU A 779 1.60 -15.25 42.00
N LEU A 780 2.60 -15.84 41.34
CA LEU A 780 3.96 -15.92 41.87
C LEU A 780 4.74 -14.61 41.61
N PRO A 781 5.50 -14.09 42.59
CA PRO A 781 6.43 -13.00 42.33
C PRO A 781 7.59 -13.48 41.46
N GLY A 782 7.96 -12.68 40.46
CA GLY A 782 9.17 -12.96 39.65
C GLY A 782 9.17 -12.22 38.33
N TYR A 783 10.35 -12.04 37.76
CA TYR A 783 10.58 -11.54 36.41
C TYR A 783 11.70 -12.34 35.76
N TRP A 784 11.79 -12.32 34.44
CA TRP A 784 12.84 -13.02 33.73
C TRP A 784 14.14 -12.18 33.70
N ASN A 785 15.24 -12.73 34.22
CA ASN A 785 16.56 -12.07 34.28
C ASN A 785 17.70 -12.92 33.68
N GLY A 786 17.37 -13.79 32.72
CA GLY A 786 18.29 -14.72 32.08
C GLY A 786 17.96 -16.20 32.36
N LYS A 787 17.16 -16.47 33.40
CA LYS A 787 16.47 -17.73 33.67
C LYS A 787 15.16 -17.46 34.40
N ILE A 788 14.20 -18.38 34.29
CA ILE A 788 13.07 -18.46 35.24
C ILE A 788 13.60 -19.06 36.55
N GLU A 789 14.06 -18.23 37.49
CA GLU A 789 14.40 -18.63 38.86
C GLU A 789 13.23 -18.23 39.80
N THR A 790 12.73 -19.17 40.61
CA THR A 790 11.62 -18.97 41.56
C THR A 790 12.10 -18.81 43.02
N ASP A 791 13.40 -18.50 43.21
CA ASP A 791 14.08 -18.57 44.52
C ASP A 791 13.61 -17.53 45.56
N ASP A 792 12.74 -16.58 45.19
CA ASP A 792 12.15 -15.58 46.10
C ASP A 792 10.72 -15.92 46.57
N LEU A 793 10.33 -17.20 46.60
CA LEU A 793 9.25 -17.62 47.48
C LEU A 793 9.69 -17.36 48.93
N PRO A 794 8.91 -16.61 49.75
CA PRO A 794 9.26 -16.43 51.15
C PRO A 794 9.38 -17.79 51.83
N GLN A 795 10.61 -18.11 52.22
CA GLN A 795 10.94 -19.17 53.16
C GLN A 795 10.38 -18.78 54.54
N GLU A 796 9.05 -18.87 54.70
CA GLU A 796 8.40 -18.95 56.02
C GLU A 796 8.14 -20.45 56.28
N PRO A 797 8.98 -21.10 57.11
CA PRO A 797 9.11 -22.55 57.15
C PRO A 797 8.12 -23.23 58.11
N GLU A 798 6.84 -22.84 58.12
CA GLU A 798 5.84 -23.56 58.91
C GLU A 798 4.48 -23.65 58.22
N LYS A 799 4.22 -24.84 57.64
CA LYS A 799 2.95 -25.38 57.14
C LYS A 799 2.60 -25.10 55.68
N LEU A 800 3.32 -25.76 54.77
CA LEU A 800 2.69 -26.37 53.60
C LEU A 800 3.20 -27.80 53.53
N GLU A 801 2.25 -28.74 53.48
CA GLU A 801 2.48 -30.17 53.48
C GLU A 801 3.22 -30.58 52.19
N GLU A 802 3.99 -31.65 52.31
CA GLU A 802 4.84 -32.29 51.30
C GLU A 802 4.10 -32.54 49.97
N ASP A 803 4.20 -31.65 48.96
CA ASP A 803 4.10 -32.03 47.53
C ASP A 803 4.47 -30.96 46.48
N THR A 804 5.07 -29.81 46.83
CA THR A 804 5.47 -28.79 45.84
C THR A 804 6.99 -28.56 45.84
N ASP A 805 7.74 -29.60 45.47
CA ASP A 805 9.12 -29.44 45.02
C ASP A 805 9.06 -29.15 43.50
N LEU A 806 9.08 -27.87 43.12
CA LEU A 806 9.09 -27.43 41.72
C LEU A 806 10.49 -27.67 41.12
N SER A 807 10.80 -28.93 40.81
CA SER A 807 11.99 -29.31 40.06
C SER A 807 11.85 -28.98 38.56
N LEU A 808 12.84 -28.30 37.98
CA LEU A 808 12.96 -27.92 36.56
C LEU A 808 13.13 -29.13 35.60
N ASP A 809 12.07 -29.93 35.40
CA ASP A 809 12.01 -31.01 34.41
C ASP A 809 10.75 -30.85 33.52
N ASN A 810 10.81 -30.09 32.40
CA ASN A 810 9.79 -30.01 31.32
C ASN A 810 8.34 -30.27 31.78
N GLN A 811 7.70 -29.34 32.50
CA GLN A 811 6.45 -29.65 33.22
C GLN A 811 5.17 -29.14 32.57
N TYR A 812 5.24 -28.37 31.48
CA TYR A 812 4.07 -27.65 30.97
C TYR A 812 3.61 -28.11 29.59
N GLU A 813 2.33 -28.46 29.47
CA GLU A 813 1.66 -28.70 28.20
C GLU A 813 1.44 -27.40 27.41
N ALA A 814 1.32 -26.28 28.12
CA ALA A 814 1.21 -24.96 27.52
C ALA A 814 1.99 -23.90 28.30
N VAL A 815 2.67 -23.02 27.57
CA VAL A 815 3.26 -21.80 28.12
C VAL A 815 2.68 -20.64 27.33
N ALA A 816 2.28 -19.56 28.01
CA ALA A 816 1.71 -18.38 27.40
C ALA A 816 2.48 -17.11 27.82
N CYS A 817 2.69 -16.19 26.88
CA CYS A 817 3.17 -14.85 27.18
C CYS A 817 2.46 -13.84 26.26
N TRP A 818 1.54 -13.08 26.85
CA TRP A 818 0.73 -12.11 26.14
C TRP A 818 1.31 -10.72 26.35
N HIS A 819 1.74 -10.04 25.29
CA HIS A 819 2.32 -8.69 25.39
C HIS A 819 3.52 -8.58 26.34
N VAL A 820 4.35 -9.62 26.37
CA VAL A 820 5.58 -9.65 27.18
C VAL A 820 6.81 -9.53 26.29
N LEU A 821 6.82 -10.21 25.14
CA LEU A 821 8.02 -10.43 24.35
C LEU A 821 8.64 -9.12 23.83
N GLU A 822 7.82 -8.12 23.52
CA GLU A 822 8.24 -6.78 23.10
C GLU A 822 8.99 -6.00 24.18
N HIS A 823 8.88 -6.39 25.44
CA HIS A 823 9.54 -5.79 26.60
C HIS A 823 10.82 -6.53 27.02
N ILE A 824 11.12 -7.68 26.43
CA ILE A 824 12.26 -8.51 26.85
C ILE A 824 13.53 -8.07 26.12
N ALA A 825 14.60 -7.78 26.88
CA ALA A 825 15.87 -7.30 26.33
C ALA A 825 16.63 -8.37 25.53
N ASP A 826 16.56 -9.65 25.92
CA ASP A 826 17.08 -10.78 25.14
C ASP A 826 15.95 -11.76 24.76
N PRO A 827 15.19 -11.46 23.69
CA PRO A 827 14.03 -12.26 23.32
C PRO A 827 14.42 -13.65 22.80
N ILE A 828 15.67 -13.86 22.35
CA ILE A 828 16.13 -15.18 21.90
C ILE A 828 16.31 -16.09 23.10
N ALA A 829 17.08 -15.64 24.10
CA ALA A 829 17.33 -16.40 25.32
C ALA A 829 16.03 -16.67 26.09
N PHE A 830 15.14 -15.68 26.19
CA PHE A 830 13.84 -15.84 26.81
C PHE A 830 13.00 -16.94 26.15
N LEU A 831 12.86 -16.92 24.82
CA LEU A 831 12.11 -17.96 24.10
C LEU A 831 12.77 -19.34 24.18
N MET A 832 14.11 -19.40 24.29
CA MET A 832 14.82 -20.67 24.53
C MET A 832 14.50 -21.23 25.90
N ASP A 833 14.42 -20.38 26.93
CA ASP A 833 14.05 -20.77 28.29
C ASP A 833 12.57 -21.22 28.36
N LEU A 834 11.63 -20.47 27.76
CA LEU A 834 10.23 -20.90 27.66
C LEU A 834 10.08 -22.24 26.96
N ARG A 835 10.90 -22.50 25.93
CA ARG A 835 10.93 -23.79 25.24
C ARG A 835 11.41 -24.92 26.16
N GLU A 836 12.34 -24.66 27.08
CA GLU A 836 12.84 -25.64 28.06
C GLU A 836 11.83 -25.91 29.19
N GLN A 837 10.82 -25.07 29.38
CA GLN A 837 9.71 -25.34 30.30
C GLN A 837 8.65 -26.27 29.69
N LEU A 838 8.59 -26.36 28.36
CA LEU A 838 7.57 -27.15 27.67
C LEU A 838 7.87 -28.64 27.69
N LEU A 839 6.82 -29.44 27.81
CA LEU A 839 6.86 -30.85 27.43
C LEU A 839 7.25 -31.01 25.94
N PRO A 840 7.73 -32.19 25.50
CA PRO A 840 8.10 -32.43 24.11
C PRO A 840 6.99 -32.09 23.08
N ASP A 841 5.73 -32.29 23.44
CA ASP A 841 4.55 -31.94 22.64
C ASP A 841 3.84 -30.64 23.11
N GLY A 842 4.46 -29.94 24.06
CA GLY A 842 3.96 -28.69 24.62
C GLY A 842 3.89 -27.58 23.57
N THR A 843 2.98 -26.63 23.81
CA THR A 843 2.72 -25.53 22.87
C THR A 843 2.94 -24.18 23.54
N LEU A 844 3.70 -23.31 22.88
CA LEU A 844 3.94 -21.92 23.28
C LEU A 844 2.92 -21.00 22.60
N TYR A 845 2.33 -20.09 23.37
CA TYR A 845 1.38 -19.10 22.89
C TYR A 845 1.93 -17.70 23.11
N ILE A 846 1.95 -16.89 22.05
CA ILE A 846 2.53 -15.54 22.07
C ILE A 846 1.56 -14.57 21.41
N THR A 847 1.33 -13.42 22.04
CA THR A 847 0.85 -12.24 21.34
C THR A 847 1.84 -11.09 21.47
N VAL A 848 2.02 -10.35 20.39
CA VAL A 848 2.77 -9.10 20.35
C VAL A 848 2.03 -8.08 19.48
N PRO A 849 2.23 -6.77 19.68
CA PRO A 849 1.70 -5.77 18.79
C PRO A 849 2.23 -5.96 17.36
N ASN A 850 1.37 -5.75 16.36
CA ASN A 850 1.75 -5.88 14.96
C ASN A 850 2.29 -4.57 14.41
N LYS A 851 3.61 -4.48 14.18
CA LYS A 851 4.27 -3.34 13.53
C LYS A 851 3.59 -2.91 12.22
N ASN A 852 3.02 -3.86 11.47
CA ASN A 852 2.39 -3.64 10.17
C ASN A 852 0.85 -3.51 10.27
N SER A 853 0.30 -3.24 11.45
CA SER A 853 -1.15 -3.03 11.60
C SER A 853 -1.63 -1.82 10.81
N PHE A 854 -2.93 -1.83 10.47
CA PHE A 854 -3.59 -0.70 9.82
C PHE A 854 -3.40 0.61 10.61
N THR A 855 -3.54 0.55 11.94
CA THR A 855 -3.33 1.67 12.85
C THR A 855 -1.89 2.19 12.76
N ASN A 856 -0.90 1.29 12.78
CA ASN A 856 0.52 1.66 12.72
C ASN A 856 0.93 2.22 11.36
N GLU A 857 0.33 1.72 10.28
CA GLU A 857 0.53 2.28 8.94
C GLU A 857 -0.09 3.67 8.79
N ALA A 858 -1.29 3.87 9.36
CA ALA A 858 -1.99 5.15 9.32
C ALA A 858 -1.28 6.25 10.12
N TYR A 859 -0.81 5.93 11.34
CA TYR A 859 -0.12 6.89 12.22
C TYR A 859 1.40 6.94 12.01
N GLY A 860 1.97 5.99 11.27
CA GLY A 860 3.41 5.90 11.00
C GLY A 860 4.22 5.89 12.30
N ALA A 861 5.31 6.67 12.35
CA ALA A 861 6.16 6.75 13.54
C ALA A 861 5.46 7.39 14.75
N TYR A 862 4.27 7.98 14.64
CA TYR A 862 3.53 8.54 15.78
C TYR A 862 2.52 7.58 16.38
N SER A 863 2.46 6.35 15.88
CA SER A 863 1.57 5.36 16.45
C SER A 863 1.87 5.13 17.93
N PRO A 864 0.84 4.96 18.78
CA PRO A 864 1.00 4.56 20.18
C PRO A 864 1.97 3.38 20.37
N LEU A 865 2.00 2.44 19.41
CA LEU A 865 2.94 1.33 19.43
C LEU A 865 4.40 1.79 19.50
N PHE A 866 4.79 2.78 18.69
CA PHE A 866 6.19 3.21 18.57
C PHE A 866 6.56 4.31 19.55
N THR A 867 5.59 5.05 20.09
CA THR A 867 5.82 6.07 21.12
C THR A 867 5.90 5.48 22.52
N GLU A 868 5.39 4.27 22.72
CA GLU A 868 5.53 3.52 23.97
C GLU A 868 7.00 3.18 24.21
N GLU A 869 7.59 3.82 25.22
CA GLU A 869 9.01 3.70 25.52
C GLU A 869 9.37 2.32 26.07
N ASN A 870 8.40 1.65 26.70
CA ASN A 870 8.63 0.34 27.29
C ASN A 870 8.76 -0.78 26.25
N HIS A 871 8.34 -0.55 24.99
CA HIS A 871 8.53 -1.52 23.90
C HIS A 871 9.98 -1.47 23.39
N LEU A 872 10.75 -2.50 23.72
CA LEU A 872 12.13 -2.68 23.28
C LEU A 872 12.21 -3.15 21.83
N TYR A 873 11.25 -3.96 21.39
CA TYR A 873 11.19 -4.57 20.07
C TYR A 873 9.82 -4.43 19.41
N HIS A 874 9.78 -4.16 18.10
CA HIS A 874 8.54 -4.10 17.32
C HIS A 874 8.55 -5.14 16.21
N TYR A 875 7.63 -6.11 16.31
CA TYR A 875 7.60 -7.27 15.45
C TYR A 875 6.62 -7.14 14.29
N SER A 876 7.03 -7.68 13.14
CA SER A 876 6.17 -8.04 12.02
C SER A 876 6.08 -9.56 11.97
N GLU A 877 5.15 -10.13 11.21
CA GLU A 877 5.10 -11.58 11.04
C GLU A 877 6.44 -12.18 10.60
N HIS A 878 7.13 -11.51 9.68
CA HIS A 878 8.43 -11.96 9.19
C HIS A 878 9.47 -12.00 10.31
N THR A 879 9.56 -10.94 11.13
CA THR A 879 10.58 -10.85 12.18
C THR A 879 10.25 -11.73 13.38
N LEU A 880 8.98 -11.92 13.71
CA LEU A 880 8.55 -12.87 14.75
C LEU A 880 8.83 -14.32 14.34
N ALA A 881 8.55 -14.70 13.09
CA ALA A 881 8.85 -16.03 12.58
C ALA A 881 10.37 -16.31 12.57
N LEU A 882 11.19 -15.32 12.19
CA LEU A 882 12.65 -15.42 12.27
C LEU A 882 13.15 -15.57 13.71
N LEU A 883 12.52 -14.86 14.66
CA LEU A 883 12.87 -14.93 16.07
C LEU A 883 12.60 -16.33 16.63
N LEU A 884 11.40 -16.86 16.39
CA LEU A 884 11.03 -18.22 16.80
C LEU A 884 11.99 -19.27 16.22
N ALA A 885 12.30 -19.19 14.93
CA ALA A 885 13.22 -20.12 14.29
C ALA A 885 14.62 -20.09 14.94
N LYS A 886 15.09 -18.91 15.36
CA LYS A 886 16.38 -18.76 16.05
C LYS A 886 16.38 -19.31 17.47
N SER A 887 15.23 -19.30 18.14
CA SER A 887 15.03 -19.91 19.45
C SER A 887 14.69 -21.41 19.38
N GLY A 888 14.74 -22.01 18.19
CA GLY A 888 14.45 -23.43 17.98
C GLY A 888 12.97 -23.79 18.19
N LEU A 889 12.09 -22.86 17.85
CA LEU A 889 10.64 -23.00 17.81
C LEU A 889 10.15 -22.87 16.38
N ARG A 890 9.07 -23.57 16.04
CA ARG A 890 8.37 -23.44 14.76
C ARG A 890 6.93 -22.96 14.97
N PRO A 891 6.45 -21.99 14.18
CA PRO A 891 5.05 -21.60 14.23
C PRO A 891 4.17 -22.74 13.68
N VAL A 892 3.16 -23.12 14.46
CA VAL A 892 2.01 -23.96 14.06
C VAL A 892 0.93 -23.07 13.45
N ALA A 893 0.71 -21.89 14.04
CA ALA A 893 -0.14 -20.85 13.50
C ALA A 893 0.50 -19.48 13.74
N LEU A 894 0.39 -18.59 12.75
CA LEU A 894 0.78 -17.18 12.84
C LEU A 894 -0.23 -16.37 12.05
N PHE A 895 -0.96 -15.50 12.73
CA PHE A 895 -2.04 -14.70 12.15
C PHE A 895 -2.15 -13.36 12.86
N THR A 896 -3.01 -12.48 12.34
CA THR A 896 -3.25 -11.17 12.96
C THR A 896 -4.65 -11.09 13.55
N ARG A 897 -4.80 -10.36 14.65
CA ARG A 897 -6.09 -10.10 15.32
C ARG A 897 -6.34 -8.61 15.34
N GLN A 898 -7.56 -8.19 15.00
CA GLN A 898 -8.03 -6.81 15.17
C GLN A 898 -9.13 -6.81 16.23
N LEU A 899 -8.94 -6.02 17.29
CA LEU A 899 -9.96 -5.79 18.31
C LEU A 899 -11.02 -4.82 17.76
N SER A 900 -12.29 -5.11 18.05
CA SER A 900 -13.43 -4.27 17.65
C SER A 900 -13.32 -2.87 18.27
N SER A 901 -13.08 -2.78 19.58
CA SER A 901 -12.98 -1.50 20.30
C SER A 901 -11.92 -0.55 19.73
N GLY A 902 -10.75 -1.07 19.34
CA GLY A 902 -9.67 -0.27 18.74
C GLY A 902 -9.94 0.11 17.27
N LEU A 903 -10.69 -0.73 16.55
CA LEU A 903 -11.16 -0.38 15.20
C LEU A 903 -12.26 0.68 15.27
N ASP A 904 -13.25 0.52 16.16
CA ASP A 904 -14.39 1.42 16.31
C ASP A 904 -13.93 2.84 16.66
N ALA A 905 -13.03 2.99 17.64
CA ALA A 905 -12.45 4.30 17.96
C ALA A 905 -11.71 4.94 16.77
N LEU A 906 -11.05 4.12 15.94
CA LEU A 906 -10.36 4.58 14.75
C LEU A 906 -11.33 4.94 13.61
N LEU A 907 -12.43 4.20 13.44
CA LEU A 907 -13.48 4.49 12.47
C LEU A 907 -14.26 5.76 12.87
N GLU A 908 -14.54 5.94 14.16
CA GLU A 908 -15.17 7.15 14.73
C GLU A 908 -14.28 8.39 14.58
N ALA A 909 -12.97 8.23 14.72
CA ALA A 909 -12.01 9.31 14.52
C ALA A 909 -11.77 9.67 13.03
N HIS A 910 -12.24 8.85 12.08
CA HIS A 910 -11.92 8.98 10.66
C HIS A 910 -13.11 9.52 9.83
N PRO A 911 -12.98 10.64 9.08
CA PRO A 911 -14.11 11.31 8.41
C PRO A 911 -14.83 10.52 7.30
N LEU A 912 -14.22 9.43 6.81
CA LEU A 912 -14.79 8.55 5.77
C LEU A 912 -15.59 7.36 6.32
N TYR A 913 -15.47 7.03 7.61
CA TYR A 913 -15.94 5.75 8.15
C TYR A 913 -16.89 5.87 9.36
N GLY A 914 -17.33 7.08 9.69
CA GLY A 914 -18.22 7.34 10.84
C GLY A 914 -19.64 6.75 10.74
N GLU A 915 -19.97 6.03 9.66
CA GLU A 915 -21.26 5.37 9.45
C GLU A 915 -21.12 3.98 8.77
N LEU A 916 -20.14 3.15 9.17
CA LEU A 916 -20.11 1.75 8.72
C LEU A 916 -21.13 0.90 9.50
N ASP A 917 -21.90 0.08 8.79
CA ASP A 917 -22.79 -0.87 9.44
C ASP A 917 -22.01 -2.09 9.98
N PHE A 918 -22.65 -2.90 10.83
CA PHE A 918 -22.01 -4.08 11.45
C PHE A 918 -21.44 -5.06 10.41
N THR A 919 -22.08 -5.21 9.25
CA THR A 919 -21.60 -6.11 8.19
C THR A 919 -20.33 -5.55 7.54
N GLU A 920 -20.30 -4.24 7.32
CA GLU A 920 -19.13 -3.54 6.78
C GLU A 920 -17.98 -3.51 7.78
N GLN A 921 -18.26 -3.32 9.06
CA GLN A 921 -17.27 -3.42 10.15
C GLN A 921 -16.68 -4.84 10.22
N MET A 922 -17.53 -5.88 10.17
CA MET A 922 -17.06 -7.27 10.14
C MET A 922 -16.30 -7.60 8.85
N GLY A 923 -16.72 -7.04 7.71
CA GLY A 923 -16.02 -7.16 6.43
C GLY A 923 -14.64 -6.49 6.47
N LEU A 924 -14.53 -5.33 7.10
CA LEU A 924 -13.28 -4.63 7.32
C LEU A 924 -12.38 -5.41 8.30
N LEU A 925 -12.91 -5.90 9.42
CA LEU A 925 -12.17 -6.76 10.36
C LEU A 925 -11.63 -8.02 9.68
N ALA A 926 -12.46 -8.70 8.88
CA ALA A 926 -12.04 -9.88 8.13
C ALA A 926 -10.96 -9.54 7.10
N LYS A 927 -11.09 -8.40 6.40
CA LYS A 927 -10.10 -7.91 5.46
C LYS A 927 -8.79 -7.57 6.14
N LEU A 928 -8.81 -6.82 7.25
CA LEU A 928 -7.62 -6.46 8.01
C LEU A 928 -6.88 -7.70 8.52
N GLN A 929 -7.61 -8.69 9.03
CA GLN A 929 -7.01 -9.96 9.46
C GLN A 929 -6.43 -10.75 8.28
N GLY A 930 -7.14 -10.80 7.14
CA GLY A 930 -6.69 -11.49 5.92
C GLY A 930 -5.50 -10.82 5.21
N GLU A 931 -5.41 -9.50 5.28
CA GLU A 931 -4.29 -8.71 4.75
C GLU A 931 -3.11 -8.62 5.73
N LYS A 932 -3.21 -9.24 6.90
CA LYS A 932 -2.17 -9.23 7.95
C LYS A 932 -1.93 -7.84 8.55
N ARG A 933 -2.98 -7.03 8.55
CA ARG A 933 -3.02 -5.65 9.05
C ARG A 933 -3.84 -5.51 10.34
N GLY A 934 -4.18 -6.62 11.00
CA GLY A 934 -4.75 -6.58 12.35
C GLY A 934 -3.79 -5.96 13.36
N HIS A 935 -4.35 -5.44 14.46
CA HIS A 935 -3.63 -4.78 15.56
C HIS A 935 -2.51 -5.63 16.18
N GLU A 936 -2.73 -6.94 16.34
CA GLU A 936 -1.82 -7.86 17.05
C GLU A 936 -1.37 -9.00 16.14
N LEU A 937 -0.17 -9.52 16.41
CA LEU A 937 0.29 -10.81 15.91
C LEU A 937 0.01 -11.86 16.98
N CYS A 938 -0.67 -12.94 16.59
CA CYS A 938 -0.89 -14.10 17.42
C CYS A 938 -0.09 -15.28 16.87
N CYS A 939 0.74 -15.89 17.70
CA CYS A 939 1.53 -17.05 17.32
C CYS A 939 1.31 -18.22 18.27
N VAL A 940 1.11 -19.39 17.68
CA VAL A 940 1.11 -20.68 18.36
C VAL A 940 2.32 -21.43 17.84
N ALA A 941 3.25 -21.79 18.71
CA ALA A 941 4.54 -22.37 18.34
C ALA A 941 4.84 -23.66 19.12
N ARG A 942 5.69 -24.52 18.55
CA ARG A 942 6.18 -25.75 19.19
C ARG A 942 7.68 -25.86 19.04
N ALA A 943 8.32 -26.63 19.92
CA ALA A 943 9.74 -26.96 19.78
C ALA A 943 10.01 -27.69 18.45
N ILE A 944 11.22 -27.47 17.90
CA ILE A 944 11.73 -28.15 16.70
C ILE A 944 12.42 -29.45 17.07
#